data_AF-A0A6B3MQP0-F1
#
_entry.id   AF-A0A6B3MQP0-F1
#
_cell.length_a   1.000
_cell.length_b   1.000
_cell.length_c   1.000
_cell.angle_alpha   90.00
_cell.angle_beta   90.00
_cell.angle_gamma   90.00
#
_symmetry.space_group_name_H-M   'P 1'
#
loop_
_entity.id
_entity.type
_entity.pdbx_description
1 polymer ?
#
loop_
_entity_poly.entity_id
_entity_poly.type
_entity_poly.pdbx_seq_one_letter_code
_entity_poly.pdbx_strand_id
1 'polypeptide(L)'
;MQKYFSDSVCVNSSPLFPVPCSLFPTTAAKSTEPAQGSLTYDSEAIDAILALTSGHPYFTQVLCHALFAQARTEQKWQVTRDDVTRIVDDAIEIGEGGLTWFRDGLPIPERVIFSAVAEAQKKAERNYTQVVQDPLSLLEEYGVTITESLTQAREKLVESGFLGVVDITDQVSSYKEKSYKVKIELVRRWLIQRYPLRREIFELEDLDPEAKASYQQAIEQTDQGDVWQKVKPYEQILKANPNHFRALFEIARIYLEGDVFDKAVEYYQQAYLVDPVRNQDGLVRSHLGYGQHLMEVGEVILARRQFDQVLRIEPENQQAYQFYNQLNNPFVVGAPVPPDRFVGRQSEILAGFNQISNRSNLAIWGGPGMGKTSFLELLASPDVWKEYGQDPSQAVMVLLSCESIQPFTASGFWQEVLTELIYKLDSEPDLQTEIETLLDHGKATARAMPQVLRKLGKHNKFLVLLVDDYDAALRENPHYTQADMEAFLSECRSIAYHSRERRYLSMIVTSLRRLNELGPSLTPDKSPWYNHYLFRSLKPLTETEVEQLMASIPITPALRNVIKDRAGGHPALLQIAGSLLFRALRTGKLPDTETFIKEFESQTRHIFQNIWQRCSDVEQGLLILMAWSKLKGGLEQKITIDLSDIDLTKIDVIFSQHQRELTNLVEQGVIIDQDQEQLGNGRYSFASLGMEQWVIQEIQTSDQALVQKWQTILLKLMNP
;
A
#
# COMPACT_ATOMS: atom_id res chain seq x y z
N MET A 1 -53.59 -1.38 21.08
CA MET A 1 -53.96 0.01 20.70
C MET A 1 -55.37 0.17 20.08
N GLN A 2 -56.06 -0.91 19.67
CA GLN A 2 -57.36 -0.81 18.98
C GLN A 2 -58.61 -0.64 19.89
N LYS A 3 -58.46 -0.43 21.20
CA LYS A 3 -59.62 -0.25 22.11
C LYS A 3 -59.39 0.65 23.34
N TYR A 4 -58.23 1.32 23.44
CA TYR A 4 -57.88 2.15 24.61
C TYR A 4 -58.31 3.63 24.48
N PHE A 5 -59.07 3.94 23.43
CA PHE A 5 -59.72 5.24 23.19
C PHE A 5 -61.22 5.23 23.51
N SER A 6 -61.74 4.18 24.15
CA SER A 6 -63.13 4.12 24.59
C SER A 6 -63.19 3.73 26.07
N ASP A 7 -63.55 4.71 26.91
CA ASP A 7 -64.11 4.55 28.26
C ASP A 7 -63.16 4.12 29.39
N SER A 8 -62.62 5.15 30.07
CA SER A 8 -62.39 5.22 31.53
C SER A 8 -61.66 4.07 32.24
N VAL A 9 -60.42 4.33 32.64
CA VAL A 9 -59.90 3.83 33.93
C VAL A 9 -59.46 5.02 34.77
N CYS A 10 -60.40 5.49 35.60
CA CYS A 10 -60.07 6.18 36.84
C CYS A 10 -59.39 5.18 37.77
N VAL A 11 -58.15 5.43 38.17
CA VAL A 11 -57.63 4.97 39.47
C VAL A 11 -57.26 6.23 40.25
N ASN A 12 -58.06 6.52 41.27
CA ASN A 12 -57.78 7.53 42.28
C ASN A 12 -56.52 7.14 43.09
N SER A 13 -55.52 8.02 43.15
CA SER A 13 -55.06 8.64 44.41
C SER A 13 -53.70 9.36 44.25
N SER A 14 -53.72 10.70 44.20
CA SER A 14 -52.97 11.61 45.11
C SER A 14 -52.91 13.04 44.53
N PRO A 15 -53.20 14.09 45.32
CA PRO A 15 -53.35 15.47 44.85
C PRO A 15 -52.04 16.27 45.03
N LEU A 16 -51.03 16.01 44.22
CA LEU A 16 -49.78 16.76 44.20
C LEU A 16 -49.30 16.63 42.75
N PHE A 17 -49.43 17.58 41.84
CA PHE A 17 -48.68 18.82 41.76
C PHE A 17 -49.19 19.57 40.52
N PRO A 18 -49.21 20.91 40.53
CA PRO A 18 -49.62 21.69 39.37
C PRO A 18 -48.47 22.05 38.42
N VAL A 19 -48.77 22.14 37.12
CA VAL A 19 -47.92 22.77 36.09
C VAL A 19 -48.85 23.59 35.18
N PRO A 20 -48.47 24.81 34.72
CA PRO A 20 -49.40 25.73 34.07
C PRO A 20 -49.81 25.31 32.65
N CYS A 21 -51.09 25.47 32.34
CA CYS A 21 -51.78 25.24 31.06
C CYS A 21 -51.34 26.16 29.89
N SER A 22 -50.10 26.66 29.83
CA SER A 22 -49.69 27.57 28.76
C SER A 22 -49.22 26.89 27.47
N LEU A 23 -49.23 25.56 27.38
CA LEU A 23 -48.65 24.80 26.25
C LEU A 23 -49.63 24.33 25.16
N PHE A 24 -50.96 24.47 25.32
CA PHE A 24 -51.92 24.05 24.28
C PHE A 24 -53.17 24.95 24.20
N PRO A 25 -53.61 25.38 22.99
CA PRO A 25 -54.96 25.90 22.81
C PRO A 25 -55.96 24.73 22.76
N THR A 26 -56.87 24.73 23.72
CA THR A 26 -58.14 23.96 23.78
C THR A 26 -58.04 22.44 23.91
N THR A 27 -58.21 21.93 25.13
CA THR A 27 -59.39 21.16 25.59
C THR A 27 -59.17 20.70 27.04
N ALA A 28 -60.24 20.65 27.84
CA ALA A 28 -60.26 20.36 29.28
C ALA A 28 -59.84 21.51 30.22
N ALA A 29 -60.58 22.62 30.12
CA ALA A 29 -60.78 23.53 31.24
C ALA A 29 -61.52 22.81 32.38
N LYS A 30 -60.81 22.47 33.47
CA LYS A 30 -61.27 22.44 34.88
C LYS A 30 -60.30 21.61 35.72
N SER A 31 -59.22 22.22 36.20
CA SER A 31 -58.59 22.00 37.53
C SER A 31 -57.22 22.68 37.53
N THR A 32 -57.15 24.00 37.79
CA THR A 32 -55.90 24.76 37.78
C THR A 32 -55.94 25.91 38.78
N GLU A 33 -55.18 25.82 39.88
CA GLU A 33 -54.71 26.98 40.66
C GLU A 33 -53.65 26.61 41.73
N PRO A 34 -52.43 26.22 41.31
CA PRO A 34 -51.21 26.58 42.06
C PRO A 34 -49.86 26.71 41.28
N ALA A 35 -49.80 26.96 39.95
CA ALA A 35 -48.50 27.13 39.23
C ALA A 35 -48.42 28.32 38.25
N GLN A 36 -49.21 29.37 38.46
CA GLN A 36 -49.03 30.62 37.73
C GLN A 36 -47.84 31.39 38.34
N GLY A 37 -46.69 31.40 37.65
CA GLY A 37 -45.61 32.38 37.87
C GLY A 37 -44.25 31.87 38.36
N SER A 38 -44.01 30.56 38.52
CA SER A 38 -42.77 30.05 39.15
C SER A 38 -41.70 29.49 38.21
N LEU A 39 -42.03 29.08 36.98
CA LEU A 39 -41.10 28.48 36.02
C LEU A 39 -41.43 29.02 34.61
N THR A 40 -40.46 29.62 33.93
CA THR A 40 -40.61 30.20 32.58
C THR A 40 -39.85 29.37 31.54
N TYR A 41 -40.41 29.23 30.33
CA TYR A 41 -39.80 28.49 29.24
C TYR A 41 -39.51 29.43 28.08
N ASP A 42 -38.31 29.31 27.50
CA ASP A 42 -37.99 29.95 26.23
C ASP A 42 -38.82 29.32 25.10
N SER A 43 -39.11 30.07 24.04
CA SER A 43 -39.87 29.55 22.89
C SER A 43 -39.19 28.33 22.27
N GLU A 44 -37.86 28.35 22.15
CA GLU A 44 -37.10 27.22 21.62
C GLU A 44 -37.13 25.99 22.55
N ALA A 45 -37.28 26.18 23.86
CA ALA A 45 -37.43 25.09 24.81
C ALA A 45 -38.81 24.42 24.65
N ILE A 46 -39.86 25.21 24.43
CA ILE A 46 -41.20 24.71 24.12
C ILE A 46 -41.20 23.90 22.83
N ASP A 47 -40.58 24.43 21.77
CA ASP A 47 -40.46 23.74 20.49
C ASP A 47 -39.69 22.42 20.64
N ALA A 48 -38.61 22.40 21.44
CA ALA A 48 -37.84 21.19 21.72
C ALA A 48 -38.65 20.14 22.51
N ILE A 49 -39.43 20.55 23.51
CA ILE A 49 -40.33 19.67 24.27
C ILE A 49 -41.35 19.04 23.32
N LEU A 50 -42.02 19.85 22.50
CA LEU A 50 -43.01 19.36 21.54
C LEU A 50 -42.39 18.44 20.49
N ALA A 51 -41.17 18.73 20.03
CA ALA A 51 -40.44 17.88 19.10
C ALA A 51 -40.08 16.51 19.70
N LEU A 52 -39.72 16.46 20.99
CA LEU A 52 -39.39 15.23 21.69
C LEU A 52 -40.62 14.36 22.00
N THR A 53 -41.74 15.00 22.39
CA THR A 53 -42.92 14.27 22.86
C THR A 53 -43.98 14.06 21.78
N SER A 54 -43.85 14.75 20.65
CA SER A 54 -44.86 14.83 19.58
C SER A 54 -46.25 15.23 20.11
N GLY A 55 -46.29 16.03 21.19
CA GLY A 55 -47.53 16.45 21.86
C GLY A 55 -48.21 15.36 22.69
N HIS A 56 -47.57 14.22 22.94
CA HIS A 56 -48.15 13.15 23.75
C HIS A 56 -48.32 13.62 25.22
N PRO A 57 -49.56 13.61 25.79
CA PRO A 57 -49.82 14.22 27.09
C PRO A 57 -48.96 13.65 28.22
N TYR A 58 -48.83 12.32 28.26
CA TYR A 58 -48.04 11.64 29.29
C TYR A 58 -46.54 11.95 29.18
N PHE A 59 -45.96 11.93 27.98
CA PHE A 59 -44.52 12.19 27.82
C PHE A 59 -44.17 13.67 27.99
N THR A 60 -45.12 14.55 27.66
CA THR A 60 -45.00 15.98 27.95
C THR A 60 -44.99 16.21 29.46
N GLN A 61 -45.83 15.51 30.22
CA GLN A 61 -45.78 15.56 31.69
C GLN A 61 -44.49 15.00 32.26
N VAL A 62 -43.99 13.86 31.76
CA VAL A 62 -42.72 13.26 32.20
C VAL A 62 -41.55 14.23 31.97
N LEU A 63 -41.45 14.79 30.76
CA LEU A 63 -40.37 15.72 30.41
C LEU A 63 -40.45 17.01 31.23
N CYS A 64 -41.64 17.60 31.37
CA CYS A 64 -41.85 18.79 32.21
C CYS A 64 -41.59 18.51 33.70
N HIS A 65 -41.90 17.31 34.20
CA HIS A 65 -41.60 16.91 35.57
C HIS A 65 -40.09 16.84 35.81
N ALA A 66 -39.36 16.22 34.89
CA ALA A 66 -37.90 16.13 34.94
C ALA A 66 -37.26 17.53 34.90
N LEU A 67 -37.73 18.40 34.00
CA LEU A 67 -37.29 19.80 33.90
C LEU A 67 -37.58 20.60 35.18
N PHE A 68 -38.76 20.43 35.78
CA PHE A 68 -39.10 21.09 37.03
C PHE A 68 -38.21 20.62 38.19
N ALA A 69 -37.94 19.32 38.28
CA ALA A 69 -37.04 18.75 39.29
C ALA A 69 -35.61 19.30 39.14
N GLN A 70 -35.14 19.40 37.90
CA GLN A 70 -33.85 20.01 37.56
C GLN A 70 -33.80 21.51 37.93
N ALA A 71 -34.78 22.29 37.49
CA ALA A 71 -34.90 23.72 37.79
C ALA A 71 -34.86 24.01 39.30
N ARG A 72 -35.56 23.18 40.10
CA ARG A 72 -35.56 23.28 41.56
C ARG A 72 -34.18 22.95 42.16
N THR A 73 -33.51 21.93 41.63
CA THR A 73 -32.20 21.48 42.12
C THR A 73 -31.12 22.52 41.81
N GLU A 74 -31.14 23.08 40.60
CA GLU A 74 -30.17 24.08 40.13
C GLU A 74 -30.53 25.52 40.54
N GLN A 75 -31.68 25.73 41.17
CA GLN A 75 -32.25 27.05 41.46
C GLN A 75 -32.38 27.95 40.21
N LYS A 76 -32.57 27.33 39.04
CA LYS A 76 -32.68 27.97 37.74
C LYS A 76 -34.12 27.86 37.24
N TRP A 77 -34.88 28.96 37.35
CA TRP A 77 -36.33 28.98 37.04
C TRP A 77 -36.67 29.41 35.60
N GLN A 78 -35.66 29.45 34.71
CA GLN A 78 -35.81 29.66 33.28
C GLN A 78 -35.26 28.45 32.53
N VAL A 79 -36.12 27.78 31.76
CA VAL A 79 -35.79 26.58 30.99
C VAL A 79 -35.41 26.96 29.57
N THR A 80 -34.18 26.60 29.18
CA THR A 80 -33.66 26.80 27.82
C THR A 80 -33.73 25.50 27.00
N ARG A 81 -33.49 25.59 25.69
CA ARG A 81 -33.39 24.41 24.81
C ARG A 81 -32.30 23.42 25.25
N ASP A 82 -31.20 23.93 25.79
CA ASP A 82 -30.10 23.11 26.30
C ASP A 82 -30.51 22.31 27.53
N ASP A 83 -31.32 22.90 28.42
CA ASP A 83 -31.87 22.18 29.58
C ASP A 83 -32.77 21.03 29.12
N VAL A 84 -33.62 21.27 28.12
CA VAL A 84 -34.48 20.23 27.50
C VAL A 84 -33.64 19.12 26.85
N THR A 85 -32.52 19.45 26.25
CA THR A 85 -31.64 18.46 25.60
C THR A 85 -30.91 17.60 26.64
N ARG A 86 -30.50 18.21 27.76
CA ARG A 86 -29.75 17.57 28.84
C ARG A 86 -30.60 16.62 29.69
N ILE A 87 -31.89 16.90 29.84
CA ILE A 87 -32.79 16.14 30.73
C ILE A 87 -33.41 14.89 30.06
N VAL A 88 -33.12 14.64 28.77
CA VAL A 88 -33.80 13.58 28.01
C VAL A 88 -33.57 12.20 28.61
N ASP A 89 -32.36 11.88 29.03
CA ASP A 89 -32.04 10.56 29.60
C ASP A 89 -32.75 10.36 30.95
N ASP A 90 -32.77 11.38 31.80
CA ASP A 90 -33.52 11.37 33.07
C ASP A 90 -35.02 11.23 32.83
N ALA A 91 -35.55 11.90 31.80
CA ALA A 91 -36.96 11.78 31.42
C ALA A 91 -37.30 10.38 30.89
N ILE A 92 -36.38 9.71 30.18
CA ILE A 92 -36.52 8.31 29.79
C ILE A 92 -36.56 7.41 31.05
N GLU A 93 -35.68 7.64 32.01
CA GLU A 93 -35.64 6.87 33.26
C GLU A 93 -36.93 7.05 34.09
N ILE A 94 -37.39 8.30 34.26
CA ILE A 94 -38.65 8.61 34.97
C ILE A 94 -39.86 8.01 34.24
N GLY A 95 -39.86 8.07 32.91
CA GLY A 95 -40.94 7.59 32.05
C GLY A 95 -40.92 6.10 31.75
N GLU A 96 -39.95 5.33 32.28
CA GLU A 96 -39.67 3.94 31.88
C GLU A 96 -40.93 3.06 31.93
N GLY A 97 -41.73 3.16 33.00
CA GLY A 97 -42.95 2.36 33.15
C GLY A 97 -44.03 2.63 32.09
N GLY A 98 -44.08 3.84 31.52
CA GLY A 98 -44.96 4.16 30.40
C GLY A 98 -44.36 3.85 29.03
N LEU A 99 -43.02 3.92 28.93
CA LEU A 99 -42.28 3.60 27.71
C LEU A 99 -42.29 2.09 27.42
N THR A 100 -42.13 1.24 28.44
CA THR A 100 -42.17 -0.24 28.28
C THR A 100 -43.43 -0.75 27.59
N TRP A 101 -44.57 -0.07 27.78
CA TRP A 101 -45.83 -0.42 27.11
C TRP A 101 -45.75 -0.36 25.58
N PHE A 102 -44.87 0.49 25.02
CA PHE A 102 -44.67 0.58 23.57
C PHE A 102 -43.98 -0.65 22.98
N ARG A 103 -43.30 -1.47 23.78
CA ARG A 103 -42.59 -2.67 23.32
C ARG A 103 -43.25 -3.96 23.80
N ASP A 104 -43.59 -4.06 25.08
CA ASP A 104 -43.94 -5.34 25.70
C ASP A 104 -45.18 -5.99 25.10
N GLY A 105 -46.14 -5.17 24.63
CA GLY A 105 -47.33 -5.63 23.92
C GLY A 105 -47.15 -6.00 22.45
N LEU A 106 -45.96 -5.76 21.87
CA LEU A 106 -45.66 -6.08 20.47
C LEU A 106 -45.15 -7.52 20.35
N PRO A 107 -45.52 -8.27 19.29
CA PRO A 107 -44.85 -9.52 18.95
C PRO A 107 -43.41 -9.27 18.50
N ILE A 108 -42.60 -10.33 18.51
CA ILE A 108 -41.15 -10.27 18.23
C ILE A 108 -40.81 -9.56 16.90
N PRO A 109 -41.44 -9.89 15.75
CA PRO A 109 -41.10 -9.24 14.48
C PRO A 109 -41.33 -7.72 14.52
N GLU A 110 -42.41 -7.28 15.16
CA GLU A 110 -42.73 -5.87 15.37
C GLU A 110 -41.72 -5.19 16.30
N ARG A 111 -41.26 -5.83 17.37
CA ARG A 111 -40.20 -5.26 18.24
C ARG A 111 -38.92 -5.02 17.47
N VAL A 112 -38.48 -6.00 16.68
CA VAL A 112 -37.24 -5.91 15.89
C VAL A 112 -37.34 -4.82 14.83
N ILE A 113 -38.45 -4.75 14.09
CA ILE A 113 -38.67 -3.67 13.11
C ILE A 113 -38.72 -2.31 13.80
N PHE A 114 -39.32 -2.20 14.98
CA PHE A 114 -39.43 -0.93 15.69
C PHE A 114 -38.05 -0.40 16.09
N SER A 115 -37.19 -1.27 16.62
CA SER A 115 -35.79 -0.95 16.92
C SER A 115 -34.97 -0.69 15.65
N ALA A 116 -35.25 -1.38 14.53
CA ALA A 116 -34.58 -1.15 13.26
C ALA A 116 -34.87 0.25 12.70
N VAL A 117 -36.13 0.70 12.74
CA VAL A 117 -36.48 2.07 12.34
C VAL A 117 -35.80 3.11 13.23
N ALA A 118 -35.78 2.88 14.55
CA ALA A 118 -35.12 3.80 15.48
C ALA A 118 -33.61 3.93 15.19
N GLU A 119 -32.93 2.82 14.92
CA GLU A 119 -31.50 2.80 14.57
C GLU A 119 -31.24 3.42 13.18
N ALA A 120 -32.10 3.17 12.19
CA ALA A 120 -32.01 3.79 10.86
C ALA A 120 -32.08 5.32 10.94
N GLN A 121 -33.02 5.85 11.73
CA GLN A 121 -33.12 7.29 11.98
C GLN A 121 -31.89 7.86 12.68
N LYS A 122 -31.33 7.14 13.66
CA LYS A 122 -30.10 7.55 14.36
C LYS A 122 -28.89 7.58 13.41
N LYS A 123 -28.76 6.62 12.49
CA LYS A 123 -27.71 6.62 11.46
C LYS A 123 -27.84 7.84 10.55
N ALA A 124 -29.06 8.17 10.10
CA ALA A 124 -29.31 9.33 9.24
C ALA A 124 -28.99 10.67 9.93
N GLU A 125 -29.23 10.80 11.25
CA GLU A 125 -28.85 12.00 12.02
C GLU A 125 -27.33 12.25 12.03
N ARG A 126 -26.51 11.20 11.90
CA ARG A 126 -25.04 11.32 11.88
C ARG A 126 -24.49 11.70 10.50
N ASN A 127 -25.25 11.46 9.43
CA ASN A 127 -24.83 11.68 8.04
C ASN A 127 -25.90 12.49 7.29
N TYR A 128 -25.77 13.83 7.28
CA TYR A 128 -26.74 14.77 6.67
C TYR A 128 -27.02 14.55 5.17
N THR A 129 -26.22 13.74 4.48
CA THR A 129 -26.38 13.40 3.05
C THR A 129 -27.10 12.06 2.80
N GLN A 130 -27.38 11.26 3.84
CA GLN A 130 -28.05 9.97 3.69
C GLN A 130 -29.56 10.06 3.94
N VAL A 131 -30.33 9.53 2.99
CA VAL A 131 -31.75 9.24 3.16
C VAL A 131 -31.92 8.19 4.26
N VAL A 132 -32.96 8.30 5.10
CA VAL A 132 -33.29 7.29 6.12
C VAL A 132 -33.50 5.96 5.41
N GLN A 133 -32.60 5.01 5.67
CA GLN A 133 -32.61 3.68 5.08
C GLN A 133 -33.88 2.89 5.46
N ASP A 134 -34.39 2.07 4.54
CA ASP A 134 -35.49 1.15 4.85
C ASP A 134 -35.08 0.17 5.97
N PRO A 135 -35.95 -0.07 6.97
CA PRO A 135 -35.63 -0.93 8.11
C PRO A 135 -35.33 -2.38 7.73
N LEU A 136 -35.89 -2.92 6.63
CA LEU A 136 -35.58 -4.28 6.18
C LEU A 136 -34.18 -4.33 5.58
N SER A 137 -33.80 -3.36 4.76
CA SER A 137 -32.43 -3.26 4.24
C SER A 137 -31.39 -3.10 5.36
N LEU A 138 -31.71 -2.34 6.40
CA LEU A 138 -30.86 -2.25 7.59
C LEU A 138 -30.74 -3.59 8.32
N LEU A 139 -31.81 -4.38 8.40
CA LEU A 139 -31.77 -5.70 9.01
C LEU A 139 -30.89 -6.68 8.21
N GLU A 140 -30.90 -6.60 6.88
CA GLU A 140 -29.99 -7.37 6.02
C GLU A 140 -28.51 -7.05 6.30
N GLU A 141 -28.16 -5.78 6.53
CA GLU A 141 -26.80 -5.38 6.95
C GLU A 141 -26.39 -6.02 8.29
N TYR A 142 -27.35 -6.35 9.13
CA TYR A 142 -27.16 -7.01 10.43
C TYR A 142 -27.26 -8.54 10.30
N GLY A 143 -27.25 -9.09 9.10
CA GLY A 143 -27.27 -10.53 8.84
C GLY A 143 -28.63 -11.19 9.06
N VAL A 144 -29.72 -10.42 9.14
CA VAL A 144 -31.07 -10.94 9.28
C VAL A 144 -31.63 -11.32 7.90
N THR A 145 -32.16 -12.54 7.78
CA THR A 145 -32.92 -12.97 6.62
C THR A 145 -34.34 -12.41 6.68
N ILE A 146 -34.74 -11.65 5.67
CA ILE A 146 -36.06 -11.02 5.62
C ILE A 146 -37.15 -12.07 5.35
N THR A 147 -37.99 -12.29 6.35
CA THR A 147 -39.15 -13.20 6.29
C THR A 147 -40.43 -12.42 6.04
N GLU A 148 -41.48 -13.10 5.59
CA GLU A 148 -42.80 -12.49 5.42
C GLU A 148 -43.31 -11.85 6.72
N SER A 149 -43.02 -12.46 7.87
CA SER A 149 -43.41 -11.94 9.18
C SER A 149 -42.82 -10.55 9.48
N LEU A 150 -41.56 -10.30 9.09
CA LEU A 150 -40.89 -9.00 9.26
C LEU A 150 -41.48 -7.95 8.31
N THR A 151 -41.78 -8.34 7.08
CA THR A 151 -42.45 -7.45 6.12
C THR A 151 -43.84 -7.07 6.61
N GLN A 152 -44.64 -8.02 7.11
CA GLN A 152 -45.96 -7.76 7.67
C GLN A 152 -45.89 -6.90 8.94
N ALA A 153 -44.89 -7.12 9.79
CA ALA A 153 -44.69 -6.36 11.02
C ALA A 153 -44.44 -4.87 10.75
N ARG A 154 -43.67 -4.54 9.71
CA ARG A 154 -43.47 -3.16 9.26
C ARG A 154 -44.80 -2.49 8.92
N GLU A 155 -45.65 -3.15 8.13
CA GLU A 155 -46.96 -2.59 7.75
C GLU A 155 -47.90 -2.46 8.97
N LYS A 156 -47.95 -3.47 9.85
CA LYS A 156 -48.78 -3.45 11.07
C LYS A 156 -48.39 -2.31 12.02
N LEU A 157 -47.11 -1.99 12.13
CA LEU A 157 -46.64 -0.87 12.96
C LEU A 157 -47.05 0.49 12.38
N VAL A 158 -47.13 0.60 11.06
CA VAL A 158 -47.69 1.79 10.38
C VAL A 158 -49.20 1.88 10.65
N GLU A 159 -49.94 0.80 10.43
CA GLU A 159 -51.39 0.74 10.66
C GLU A 159 -51.76 1.01 12.12
N SER A 160 -50.98 0.46 13.05
CA SER A 160 -51.16 0.65 14.50
C SER A 160 -50.68 2.01 14.99
N GLY A 161 -50.10 2.83 14.11
CA GLY A 161 -49.73 4.20 14.38
C GLY A 161 -48.43 4.40 15.16
N PHE A 162 -47.62 3.36 15.35
CA PHE A 162 -46.28 3.48 15.96
C PHE A 162 -45.28 4.16 15.01
N LEU A 163 -45.42 3.89 13.72
CA LEU A 163 -44.57 4.44 12.66
C LEU A 163 -45.34 5.45 11.79
N GLY A 164 -44.67 6.52 11.39
CA GLY A 164 -45.06 7.42 10.32
C GLY A 164 -44.33 7.03 9.02
N VAL A 165 -44.99 7.28 7.89
CA VAL A 165 -44.41 7.10 6.55
C VAL A 165 -44.20 8.47 5.93
N VAL A 166 -43.00 8.70 5.40
CA VAL A 166 -42.64 9.90 4.65
C VAL A 166 -42.27 9.46 3.24
N ASP A 167 -43.00 9.95 2.25
CA ASP A 167 -42.66 9.70 0.85
C ASP A 167 -41.42 10.53 0.47
N ILE A 168 -40.36 9.85 0.04
CA ILE A 168 -39.17 10.53 -0.50
C ILE A 168 -39.44 10.80 -1.98
N THR A 169 -39.52 12.07 -2.35
CA THR A 169 -39.56 12.50 -3.74
C THR A 169 -38.18 12.95 -4.17
N ASP A 170 -37.44 12.07 -4.83
CA ASP A 170 -36.20 12.44 -5.49
C ASP A 170 -36.53 13.08 -6.85
N GLN A 171 -35.99 14.28 -7.14
CA GLN A 171 -36.22 14.98 -8.41
C GLN A 171 -35.35 14.44 -9.57
N VAL A 172 -34.45 13.49 -9.28
CA VAL A 172 -33.46 12.99 -10.25
C VAL A 172 -33.68 11.53 -10.65
N SER A 173 -34.34 10.73 -9.82
CA SER A 173 -34.60 9.31 -10.09
C SER A 173 -36.10 8.99 -9.94
N SER A 174 -36.70 8.27 -10.89
CA SER A 174 -38.13 7.95 -10.90
C SER A 174 -38.55 6.93 -9.83
N TYR A 175 -37.78 6.79 -8.75
CA TYR A 175 -37.95 5.80 -7.69
C TYR A 175 -38.64 6.45 -6.48
N LYS A 176 -39.81 5.92 -6.09
CA LYS A 176 -40.51 6.30 -4.86
C LYS A 176 -40.08 5.37 -3.74
N GLU A 177 -39.24 5.85 -2.84
CA GLU A 177 -38.87 5.11 -1.63
C GLU A 177 -39.67 5.65 -0.43
N LYS A 178 -40.14 4.75 0.44
CA LYS A 178 -40.85 5.11 1.66
C LYS A 178 -39.86 5.17 2.82
N SER A 179 -39.77 6.31 3.49
CA SER A 179 -39.05 6.42 4.75
C SER A 179 -40.01 6.14 5.92
N TYR A 180 -39.53 5.38 6.90
CA TYR A 180 -40.27 5.08 8.12
C TYR A 180 -39.65 5.85 9.29
N LYS A 181 -40.52 6.39 10.15
CA LYS A 181 -40.11 7.16 11.33
C LYS A 181 -40.92 6.76 12.55
N VAL A 182 -40.26 6.52 13.68
CA VAL A 182 -40.89 6.44 14.99
C VAL A 182 -41.57 7.78 15.29
N LYS A 183 -42.89 7.76 15.54
CA LYS A 183 -43.68 9.00 15.65
C LYS A 183 -43.33 9.84 16.87
N ILE A 184 -42.96 9.21 17.99
CA ILE A 184 -42.62 9.89 19.24
C ILE A 184 -41.11 9.79 19.42
N GLU A 185 -40.44 10.94 19.35
CA GLU A 185 -38.97 11.02 19.38
C GLU A 185 -38.38 10.51 20.71
N LEU A 186 -39.06 10.73 21.84
CA LEU A 186 -38.66 10.17 23.13
C LEU A 186 -38.67 8.62 23.13
N VAL A 187 -39.64 8.00 22.44
CA VAL A 187 -39.71 6.54 22.28
C VAL A 187 -38.57 6.04 21.40
N ARG A 188 -38.23 6.77 20.32
CA ARG A 188 -37.08 6.44 19.46
C ARG A 188 -35.78 6.39 20.27
N ARG A 189 -35.52 7.42 21.09
CA ARG A 189 -34.31 7.51 21.92
C ARG A 189 -34.27 6.41 22.97
N TRP A 190 -35.40 6.12 23.60
CA TRP A 190 -35.53 5.00 24.54
C TRP A 190 -35.24 3.64 23.89
N LEU A 191 -35.76 3.36 22.68
CA LEU A 191 -35.45 2.12 21.95
C LEU A 191 -33.94 1.97 21.71
N ILE A 192 -33.28 3.03 21.26
CA ILE A 192 -31.83 3.03 21.01
C ILE A 192 -31.04 2.74 22.31
N GLN A 193 -31.48 3.29 23.44
CA GLN A 193 -30.79 3.18 24.73
C GLN A 193 -31.02 1.83 25.41
N ARG A 194 -32.25 1.30 25.39
CA ARG A 194 -32.64 0.08 26.12
C ARG A 194 -32.63 -1.18 25.26
N TYR A 195 -32.94 -1.04 23.97
CA TYR A 195 -33.18 -2.13 23.02
C TYR A 195 -32.37 -1.94 21.74
N PRO A 196 -31.03 -1.87 21.84
CA PRO A 196 -30.18 -1.67 20.67
C PRO A 196 -30.39 -2.79 19.65
N LEU A 197 -30.46 -2.42 18.37
CA LEU A 197 -30.84 -3.35 17.29
C LEU A 197 -30.03 -4.66 17.30
N ARG A 198 -28.70 -4.59 17.51
CA ARG A 198 -27.83 -5.79 17.57
C ARG A 198 -28.26 -6.81 18.61
N ARG A 199 -28.90 -6.37 19.70
CA ARG A 199 -29.41 -7.27 20.73
C ARG A 199 -30.82 -7.76 20.38
N GLU A 200 -31.68 -6.88 19.89
CA GLU A 200 -33.08 -7.22 19.59
C GLU A 200 -33.21 -8.27 18.48
N ILE A 201 -32.31 -8.28 17.49
CA ILE A 201 -32.38 -9.29 16.41
C ILE A 201 -32.33 -10.73 16.97
N PHE A 202 -31.67 -10.97 18.10
CA PHE A 202 -31.62 -12.31 18.70
C PHE A 202 -32.97 -12.80 19.23
N GLU A 203 -33.97 -11.94 19.44
CA GLU A 203 -35.33 -12.41 19.74
C GLU A 203 -35.93 -13.19 18.58
N LEU A 204 -35.46 -12.98 17.33
CA LEU A 204 -35.92 -13.75 16.17
C LEU A 204 -35.61 -15.25 16.29
N GLU A 205 -34.64 -15.65 17.12
CA GLU A 205 -34.37 -17.06 17.40
C GLU A 205 -35.57 -17.75 18.07
N ASP A 206 -36.36 -17.00 18.84
CA ASP A 206 -37.48 -17.49 19.64
C ASP A 206 -38.82 -17.52 18.88
N LEU A 207 -38.84 -17.16 17.59
CA LEU A 207 -40.05 -17.17 16.76
C LEU A 207 -40.62 -18.58 16.53
N ASP A 208 -39.74 -19.59 16.49
CA ASP A 208 -40.10 -20.97 16.25
C ASP A 208 -39.68 -21.84 17.45
N PRO A 209 -40.64 -22.24 18.32
CA PRO A 209 -40.38 -23.09 19.46
C PRO A 209 -39.84 -24.48 19.08
N GLU A 210 -40.21 -25.01 17.91
CA GLU A 210 -39.72 -26.31 17.43
C GLU A 210 -38.26 -26.21 17.01
N ALA A 211 -37.88 -25.14 16.30
CA ALA A 211 -36.49 -24.86 15.95
C ALA A 211 -35.62 -24.70 17.21
N LYS A 212 -36.12 -23.99 18.22
CA LYS A 212 -35.45 -23.80 19.51
C LYS A 212 -35.25 -25.11 20.28
N ALA A 213 -36.28 -25.95 20.35
CA ALA A 213 -36.19 -27.27 20.98
C ALA A 213 -35.21 -28.19 20.22
N SER A 214 -35.27 -28.16 18.89
CA SER A 214 -34.36 -28.92 18.01
C SER A 214 -32.90 -28.49 18.20
N TYR A 215 -32.64 -27.19 18.41
CA TYR A 215 -31.30 -26.69 18.73
C TYR A 215 -30.77 -27.22 20.06
N GLN A 216 -31.59 -27.23 21.12
CA GLN A 216 -31.19 -27.81 22.42
C GLN A 216 -30.87 -29.30 22.30
N GLN A 217 -31.64 -30.04 21.51
CA GLN A 217 -31.35 -31.44 21.25
C GLN A 217 -30.06 -31.62 20.43
N ALA A 218 -29.83 -30.78 19.42
CA ALA A 218 -28.66 -30.87 18.57
C ALA A 218 -27.37 -30.69 19.40
N ILE A 219 -27.29 -29.65 20.25
CA ILE A 219 -26.09 -29.39 21.06
C ILE A 219 -25.75 -30.55 22.02
N GLU A 220 -26.74 -31.31 22.49
CA GLU A 220 -26.52 -32.47 23.37
C GLU A 220 -25.96 -33.70 22.62
N GLN A 221 -26.14 -33.76 21.29
CA GLN A 221 -25.80 -34.93 20.46
C GLN A 221 -24.55 -34.74 19.57
N THR A 222 -24.00 -33.52 19.47
CA THR A 222 -23.09 -33.14 18.37
C THR A 222 -21.64 -33.67 18.47
N ASP A 223 -21.26 -34.44 19.49
CA ASP A 223 -19.84 -34.83 19.66
C ASP A 223 -19.35 -35.94 18.72
N GLN A 224 -20.24 -36.66 18.02
CA GLN A 224 -19.88 -37.84 17.22
C GLN A 224 -20.29 -37.68 15.74
N GLY A 225 -19.35 -37.87 14.81
CA GLY A 225 -19.60 -37.88 13.36
C GLY A 225 -18.59 -37.07 12.55
N ASP A 226 -18.64 -37.23 11.23
CA ASP A 226 -17.92 -36.36 10.28
C ASP A 226 -18.56 -34.95 10.22
N VAL A 227 -17.88 -34.00 9.58
CA VAL A 227 -18.33 -32.61 9.44
C VAL A 227 -19.76 -32.51 8.90
N TRP A 228 -20.09 -33.29 7.87
CA TRP A 228 -21.40 -33.24 7.21
C TRP A 228 -22.52 -33.77 8.10
N GLN A 229 -22.25 -34.83 8.86
CA GLN A 229 -23.20 -35.37 9.83
C GLN A 229 -23.46 -34.39 10.97
N LYS A 230 -22.43 -33.69 11.44
CA LYS A 230 -22.54 -32.68 12.50
C LYS A 230 -23.31 -31.43 12.06
N VAL A 231 -23.16 -30.99 10.82
CA VAL A 231 -23.83 -29.78 10.29
C VAL A 231 -25.33 -30.01 10.03
N LYS A 232 -25.71 -31.21 9.60
CA LYS A 232 -27.08 -31.52 9.13
C LYS A 232 -28.22 -31.15 10.11
N PRO A 233 -28.13 -31.41 11.44
CA PRO A 233 -29.16 -30.97 12.38
C PRO A 233 -29.34 -29.44 12.40
N TYR A 234 -28.24 -28.69 12.33
CA TYR A 234 -28.27 -27.23 12.33
C TYR A 234 -28.83 -26.64 11.03
N GLU A 235 -28.59 -27.27 9.89
CA GLU A 235 -29.23 -26.87 8.62
C GLU A 235 -30.75 -27.04 8.67
N GLN A 236 -31.25 -28.10 9.32
CA GLN A 236 -32.69 -28.30 9.52
C GLN A 236 -33.29 -27.20 10.42
N ILE A 237 -32.55 -26.79 11.45
CA ILE A 237 -32.94 -25.68 12.33
C ILE A 237 -33.01 -24.36 11.54
N LEU A 238 -31.99 -24.05 10.73
CA LEU A 238 -32.01 -22.85 9.88
C LEU A 238 -33.11 -22.88 8.80
N LYS A 239 -33.49 -24.07 8.35
CA LYS A 239 -34.62 -24.22 7.42
C LYS A 239 -35.96 -23.92 8.08
N ALA A 240 -36.13 -24.30 9.35
CA ALA A 240 -37.33 -23.99 10.13
C ALA A 240 -37.36 -22.51 10.53
N ASN A 241 -36.24 -22.00 11.06
CA ASN A 241 -36.04 -20.59 11.39
C ASN A 241 -34.76 -20.03 10.75
N PRO A 242 -34.87 -19.32 9.61
CA PRO A 242 -33.72 -18.71 8.92
C PRO A 242 -32.92 -17.71 9.77
N ASN A 243 -33.52 -17.19 10.85
CA ASN A 243 -32.90 -16.23 11.77
C ASN A 243 -32.44 -16.87 13.08
N HIS A 244 -32.17 -18.19 13.09
CA HIS A 244 -31.61 -18.89 14.24
C HIS A 244 -30.07 -18.76 14.28
N PHE A 245 -29.56 -17.59 14.69
CA PHE A 245 -28.13 -17.24 14.58
C PHE A 245 -27.19 -18.16 15.34
N ARG A 246 -27.57 -18.72 16.49
CA ARG A 246 -26.74 -19.69 17.20
C ARG A 246 -26.48 -20.96 16.39
N ALA A 247 -27.45 -21.42 15.59
CA ALA A 247 -27.27 -22.58 14.73
C ALA A 247 -26.33 -22.23 13.57
N LEU A 248 -26.47 -21.03 13.00
CA LEU A 248 -25.52 -20.48 12.02
C LEU A 248 -24.08 -20.45 12.58
N PHE A 249 -23.89 -20.00 13.81
CA PHE A 249 -22.57 -19.96 14.46
C PHE A 249 -21.98 -21.36 14.65
N GLU A 250 -22.80 -22.35 15.04
CA GLU A 250 -22.33 -23.74 15.16
C GLU A 250 -21.93 -24.33 13.81
N ILE A 251 -22.68 -24.07 12.73
CA ILE A 251 -22.31 -24.53 11.38
C ILE A 251 -20.95 -23.94 10.97
N ALA A 252 -20.77 -22.64 11.14
CA ALA A 252 -19.52 -21.96 10.82
C ALA A 252 -18.33 -22.58 11.58
N ARG A 253 -18.50 -22.82 12.88
CA ARG A 253 -17.50 -23.45 13.75
C ARG A 253 -17.18 -24.88 13.31
N ILE A 254 -18.19 -25.70 13.02
CA ILE A 254 -18.01 -27.10 12.60
C ILE A 254 -17.23 -27.18 11.28
N TYR A 255 -17.52 -26.31 10.31
CA TYR A 255 -16.76 -26.27 9.05
C TYR A 255 -15.30 -25.86 9.27
N LEU A 256 -15.03 -24.89 10.14
CA LEU A 256 -13.67 -24.48 10.47
C LEU A 256 -12.90 -25.59 11.18
N GLU A 257 -13.50 -26.26 12.17
CA GLU A 257 -12.90 -27.41 12.87
C GLU A 257 -12.70 -28.62 11.95
N GLY A 258 -13.46 -28.69 10.86
CA GLY A 258 -13.36 -29.71 9.82
C GLY A 258 -12.39 -29.39 8.69
N ASP A 259 -11.67 -28.26 8.75
CA ASP A 259 -10.81 -27.73 7.68
C ASP A 259 -11.50 -27.55 6.31
N VAL A 260 -12.84 -27.43 6.30
CA VAL A 260 -13.63 -27.12 5.11
C VAL A 260 -13.71 -25.60 4.97
N PHE A 261 -12.56 -25.00 4.62
CA PHE A 261 -12.36 -23.56 4.79
C PHE A 261 -13.24 -22.69 3.87
N ASP A 262 -13.58 -23.15 2.67
CA ASP A 262 -14.45 -22.42 1.75
C ASP A 262 -15.84 -22.21 2.35
N LYS A 263 -16.42 -23.27 2.94
CA LYS A 263 -17.70 -23.22 3.66
C LYS A 263 -17.56 -22.46 4.97
N ALA A 264 -16.47 -22.65 5.70
CA ALA A 264 -16.23 -21.92 6.95
C ALA A 264 -16.25 -20.40 6.69
N VAL A 265 -15.57 -19.92 5.66
CA VAL A 265 -15.60 -18.49 5.25
C VAL A 265 -17.02 -18.05 4.91
N GLU A 266 -17.77 -18.81 4.10
CA GLU A 266 -19.15 -18.47 3.72
C GLU A 266 -20.05 -18.24 4.94
N TYR A 267 -20.04 -19.18 5.90
CA TYR A 267 -20.90 -19.10 7.08
C TYR A 267 -20.38 -18.10 8.13
N TYR A 268 -19.06 -17.97 8.32
CA TYR A 268 -18.51 -16.95 9.22
C TYR A 268 -18.72 -15.54 8.69
N GLN A 269 -18.76 -15.32 7.38
CA GLN A 269 -19.12 -14.01 6.81
C GLN A 269 -20.56 -13.62 7.18
N GLN A 270 -21.50 -14.56 7.08
CA GLN A 270 -22.88 -14.33 7.51
C GLN A 270 -22.94 -14.09 9.03
N ALA A 271 -22.26 -14.92 9.81
CA ALA A 271 -22.20 -14.79 11.27
C ALA A 271 -21.60 -13.47 11.75
N TYR A 272 -20.60 -12.96 11.02
CA TYR A 272 -19.93 -11.69 11.29
C TYR A 272 -20.84 -10.48 11.10
N LEU A 273 -21.82 -10.53 10.18
CA LEU A 273 -22.81 -9.47 10.04
C LEU A 273 -23.70 -9.35 11.28
N VAL A 274 -24.09 -10.49 11.86
CA VAL A 274 -24.92 -10.60 13.06
C VAL A 274 -24.18 -10.11 14.30
N ASP A 275 -23.05 -10.74 14.60
CA ASP A 275 -22.22 -10.42 15.76
C ASP A 275 -20.73 -10.39 15.36
N PRO A 276 -20.23 -9.20 14.97
CA PRO A 276 -18.83 -9.02 14.58
C PRO A 276 -17.87 -9.40 15.70
N VAL A 277 -18.17 -9.03 16.94
CA VAL A 277 -17.27 -9.21 18.08
C VAL A 277 -17.05 -10.69 18.36
N ARG A 278 -18.13 -11.48 18.35
CA ARG A 278 -18.06 -12.92 18.60
C ARG A 278 -17.41 -13.71 17.46
N ASN A 279 -17.67 -13.32 16.21
CA ASN A 279 -17.34 -14.13 15.05
C ASN A 279 -16.09 -13.67 14.28
N GLN A 280 -15.46 -12.57 14.69
CA GLN A 280 -14.24 -12.05 14.06
C GLN A 280 -13.12 -13.10 14.03
N ASP A 281 -12.78 -13.70 15.18
CA ASP A 281 -11.70 -14.70 15.28
C ASP A 281 -11.94 -15.89 14.36
N GLY A 282 -13.17 -16.43 14.36
CA GLY A 282 -13.54 -17.54 13.49
C GLY A 282 -13.44 -17.20 12.01
N LEU A 283 -13.87 -15.99 11.61
CA LEU A 283 -13.75 -15.53 10.23
C LEU A 283 -12.28 -15.36 9.80
N VAL A 284 -11.46 -14.75 10.67
CA VAL A 284 -10.02 -14.57 10.44
C VAL A 284 -9.33 -15.93 10.28
N ARG A 285 -9.60 -16.86 11.19
CA ARG A 285 -9.04 -18.22 11.13
C ARG A 285 -9.48 -18.97 9.89
N SER A 286 -10.73 -18.81 9.46
CA SER A 286 -11.25 -19.41 8.22
C SER A 286 -10.52 -18.89 6.99
N HIS A 287 -10.32 -17.58 6.88
CA HIS A 287 -9.56 -17.00 5.77
C HIS A 287 -8.06 -17.38 5.80
N LEU A 288 -7.43 -17.42 6.98
CA LEU A 288 -6.04 -17.86 7.13
C LEU A 288 -5.87 -19.32 6.69
N GLY A 289 -6.71 -20.22 7.21
CA GLY A 289 -6.68 -21.64 6.84
C GLY A 289 -6.96 -21.85 5.35
N TYR A 290 -7.93 -21.12 4.79
CA TYR A 290 -8.21 -21.21 3.35
C TYR A 290 -7.03 -20.74 2.51
N GLY A 291 -6.44 -19.60 2.89
CA GLY A 291 -5.27 -19.04 2.20
C GLY A 291 -4.09 -20.01 2.19
N GLN A 292 -3.80 -20.65 3.33
CA GLN A 292 -2.75 -21.65 3.44
C GLN A 292 -3.03 -22.89 2.58
N HIS A 293 -4.24 -23.44 2.65
CA HIS A 293 -4.63 -24.59 1.83
C HIS A 293 -4.49 -24.28 0.32
N LEU A 294 -4.93 -23.09 -0.11
CA LEU A 294 -4.77 -22.65 -1.49
C LEU A 294 -3.30 -22.49 -1.89
N MET A 295 -2.41 -22.10 -0.97
CA MET A 295 -0.97 -22.09 -1.24
C MET A 295 -0.42 -23.49 -1.46
N GLU A 296 -0.85 -24.49 -0.68
CA GLU A 296 -0.43 -25.89 -0.84
C GLU A 296 -0.86 -26.48 -2.19
N VAL A 297 -2.06 -26.12 -2.66
CA VAL A 297 -2.60 -26.56 -3.96
C VAL A 297 -2.04 -25.73 -5.13
N GLY A 298 -1.35 -24.63 -4.86
CA GLY A 298 -0.73 -23.76 -5.87
C GLY A 298 -1.62 -22.63 -6.40
N GLU A 299 -2.80 -22.43 -5.83
CA GLU A 299 -3.78 -21.39 -6.19
C GLU A 299 -3.44 -20.03 -5.54
N VAL A 300 -2.25 -19.52 -5.86
CA VAL A 300 -1.63 -18.36 -5.19
C VAL A 300 -2.47 -17.07 -5.29
N ILE A 301 -3.17 -16.86 -6.41
CA ILE A 301 -3.99 -15.66 -6.60
C ILE A 301 -5.19 -15.69 -5.64
N LEU A 302 -5.82 -16.85 -5.47
CA LEU A 302 -6.93 -17.02 -4.55
C LEU A 302 -6.44 -16.94 -3.10
N ALA A 303 -5.30 -17.56 -2.77
CA ALA A 303 -4.69 -17.48 -1.45
C ALA A 303 -4.44 -16.02 -1.03
N ARG A 304 -3.86 -15.21 -1.92
CA ARG A 304 -3.62 -13.78 -1.67
C ARG A 304 -4.90 -13.03 -1.32
N ARG A 305 -6.00 -13.29 -2.04
CA ARG A 305 -7.30 -12.66 -1.75
C ARG A 305 -7.81 -13.00 -0.36
N GLN A 306 -7.54 -14.20 0.14
CA GLN A 306 -7.92 -14.59 1.51
C GLN A 306 -7.11 -13.80 2.54
N PHE A 307 -5.78 -13.71 2.37
CA PHE A 307 -4.94 -12.90 3.26
C PHE A 307 -5.27 -11.40 3.20
N ASP A 308 -5.63 -10.88 2.02
CA ASP A 308 -6.16 -9.52 1.89
C ASP A 308 -7.43 -9.30 2.72
N GLN A 309 -8.33 -10.30 2.82
CA GLN A 309 -9.51 -10.17 3.71
C GLN A 309 -9.10 -10.15 5.18
N VAL A 310 -8.14 -10.99 5.59
CA VAL A 310 -7.63 -10.97 6.97
C VAL A 310 -7.05 -9.60 7.31
N LEU A 311 -6.22 -9.02 6.44
CA LEU A 311 -5.60 -7.71 6.67
C LEU A 311 -6.62 -6.54 6.63
N ARG A 312 -7.80 -6.73 6.04
CA ARG A 312 -8.91 -5.76 6.13
C ARG A 312 -9.64 -5.82 7.47
N ILE A 313 -9.79 -7.01 8.04
CA ILE A 313 -10.47 -7.23 9.32
C ILE A 313 -9.52 -6.92 10.48
N GLU A 314 -8.27 -7.40 10.38
CA GLU A 314 -7.19 -7.22 11.35
C GLU A 314 -5.92 -6.73 10.64
N PRO A 315 -5.76 -5.41 10.49
CA PRO A 315 -4.59 -4.82 9.81
C PRO A 315 -3.23 -5.21 10.43
N GLU A 316 -3.21 -5.52 11.72
CA GLU A 316 -2.00 -5.89 12.47
C GLU A 316 -1.76 -7.41 12.55
N ASN A 317 -2.51 -8.22 11.79
CA ASN A 317 -2.36 -9.67 11.80
C ASN A 317 -1.02 -10.11 11.20
N GLN A 318 -0.06 -10.44 12.07
CA GLN A 318 1.31 -10.79 11.67
C GLN A 318 1.36 -12.04 10.77
N GLN A 319 0.52 -13.04 11.01
CA GLN A 319 0.49 -14.27 10.21
C GLN A 319 0.05 -13.98 8.78
N ALA A 320 -1.04 -13.23 8.60
CA ALA A 320 -1.51 -12.83 7.27
C ALA A 320 -0.46 -12.01 6.53
N TYR A 321 0.22 -11.08 7.21
CA TYR A 321 1.28 -10.27 6.61
C TYR A 321 2.47 -11.12 6.15
N GLN A 322 2.87 -12.11 6.95
CA GLN A 322 3.94 -13.06 6.58
C GLN A 322 3.56 -13.86 5.33
N PHE A 323 2.37 -14.48 5.28
CA PHE A 323 1.92 -15.20 4.10
C PHE A 323 1.77 -14.29 2.89
N TYR A 324 1.23 -13.08 3.08
CA TYR A 324 1.11 -12.09 2.02
C TYR A 324 2.45 -11.73 1.38
N ASN A 325 3.48 -11.54 2.20
CA ASN A 325 4.84 -11.24 1.73
C ASN A 325 5.50 -12.42 1.01
N GLN A 326 5.25 -13.66 1.44
CA GLN A 326 5.70 -14.85 0.71
C GLN A 326 5.10 -14.90 -0.70
N LEU A 327 3.93 -14.31 -0.92
CA LEU A 327 3.29 -14.23 -2.24
C LEU A 327 3.74 -13.03 -3.09
N ASN A 328 4.62 -12.16 -2.57
CA ASN A 328 5.16 -11.04 -3.32
C ASN A 328 6.38 -11.45 -4.13
N ASN A 329 6.52 -10.85 -5.31
CA ASN A 329 7.65 -11.14 -6.19
C ASN A 329 8.95 -10.68 -5.51
N PRO A 330 9.91 -11.58 -5.25
CA PRO A 330 11.17 -11.20 -4.64
C PRO A 330 12.05 -10.40 -5.61
N PHE A 331 11.77 -10.48 -6.92
CA PHE A 331 12.50 -9.77 -7.96
C PHE A 331 11.91 -8.39 -8.23
N VAL A 332 12.78 -7.41 -8.46
CA VAL A 332 12.41 -6.02 -8.72
C VAL A 332 12.77 -5.66 -10.15
N VAL A 333 11.77 -5.26 -10.94
CA VAL A 333 11.92 -4.91 -12.35
C VAL A 333 11.53 -3.45 -12.55
N GLY A 334 12.38 -2.69 -13.24
CA GLY A 334 12.14 -1.28 -13.58
C GLY A 334 12.33 -0.28 -12.43
N ALA A 335 12.77 -0.75 -11.25
CA ALA A 335 13.10 0.08 -10.10
C ALA A 335 14.42 -0.40 -9.45
N PRO A 336 15.06 0.46 -8.64
CA PRO A 336 16.17 0.04 -7.78
C PRO A 336 15.78 -1.12 -6.87
N VAL A 337 16.74 -2.03 -6.64
CA VAL A 337 16.56 -3.17 -5.75
C VAL A 337 16.74 -2.68 -4.32
N PRO A 338 15.77 -2.91 -3.41
CA PRO A 338 15.86 -2.39 -2.05
C PRO A 338 16.98 -3.09 -1.26
N PRO A 339 17.48 -2.45 -0.19
CA PRO A 339 18.65 -2.93 0.55
C PRO A 339 18.51 -4.36 1.09
N ASP A 340 17.33 -4.76 1.55
CA ASP A 340 17.02 -6.09 2.09
C ASP A 340 17.08 -7.21 1.04
N ARG A 341 17.07 -6.85 -0.25
CA ARG A 341 17.11 -7.80 -1.38
C ARG A 341 18.33 -7.62 -2.26
N PHE A 342 19.27 -6.77 -1.86
CA PHE A 342 20.50 -6.55 -2.60
C PHE A 342 21.43 -7.75 -2.42
N VAL A 343 21.94 -8.32 -3.52
CA VAL A 343 22.73 -9.55 -3.50
C VAL A 343 24.17 -9.29 -3.93
N GLY A 344 25.12 -9.86 -3.18
CA GLY A 344 26.54 -9.88 -3.54
C GLY A 344 27.28 -8.56 -3.30
N ARG A 345 28.37 -8.37 -4.04
CA ARG A 345 29.20 -7.14 -4.12
C ARG A 345 29.79 -6.71 -2.79
N GLN A 346 30.12 -7.70 -1.98
CA GLN A 346 30.67 -7.50 -0.64
C GLN A 346 31.94 -6.63 -0.69
N SER A 347 32.78 -6.79 -1.71
CA SER A 347 34.02 -6.02 -1.84
C SER A 347 33.77 -4.54 -2.10
N GLU A 348 32.77 -4.22 -2.91
CA GLU A 348 32.34 -2.87 -3.28
C GLU A 348 31.61 -2.20 -2.12
N ILE A 349 30.74 -2.93 -1.43
CA ILE A 349 30.01 -2.44 -0.24
C ILE A 349 31.02 -2.09 0.86
N LEU A 350 31.95 -3.00 1.15
CA LEU A 350 33.03 -2.75 2.10
C LEU A 350 33.89 -1.55 1.70
N ALA A 351 34.20 -1.40 0.40
CA ALA A 351 34.92 -0.22 -0.10
C ALA A 351 34.12 1.07 0.15
N GLY A 352 32.80 1.06 -0.09
CA GLY A 352 31.89 2.17 0.20
C GLY A 352 31.93 2.58 1.67
N PHE A 353 31.64 1.65 2.58
CA PHE A 353 31.66 1.90 4.01
C PHE A 353 33.04 2.32 4.55
N ASN A 354 34.13 1.80 3.97
CA ASN A 354 35.48 2.24 4.29
C ASN A 354 35.76 3.68 3.84
N GLN A 355 35.29 4.11 2.65
CA GLN A 355 35.44 5.50 2.23
C GLN A 355 34.60 6.45 3.10
N ILE A 356 33.38 6.06 3.46
CA ILE A 356 32.50 6.80 4.38
C ILE A 356 33.18 7.00 5.73
N SER A 357 33.66 5.92 6.34
CA SER A 357 34.37 5.96 7.64
C SER A 357 35.60 6.87 7.60
N ASN A 358 36.34 6.85 6.50
CA ASN A 358 37.55 7.66 6.33
C ASN A 358 37.29 9.10 5.83
N ARG A 359 36.02 9.49 5.63
CA ARG A 359 35.66 10.82 5.08
C ARG A 359 36.37 11.09 3.75
N SER A 360 36.30 10.08 2.88
CA SER A 360 36.96 10.02 1.58
C SER A 360 35.94 9.77 0.48
N ASN A 361 36.38 9.74 -0.77
CA ASN A 361 35.48 9.70 -1.92
C ASN A 361 35.59 8.40 -2.73
N LEU A 362 34.46 7.96 -3.30
CA LEU A 362 34.36 6.75 -4.09
C LEU A 362 33.66 7.04 -5.41
N ALA A 363 34.27 6.59 -6.51
CA ALA A 363 33.68 6.63 -7.84
C ALA A 363 33.37 5.20 -8.27
N ILE A 364 32.10 4.94 -8.48
CA ILE A 364 31.58 3.68 -8.98
C ILE A 364 31.12 3.86 -10.41
N TRP A 365 31.45 2.92 -11.30
CA TRP A 365 30.87 2.92 -12.64
C TRP A 365 30.43 1.54 -13.08
N GLY A 366 29.57 1.49 -14.09
CA GLY A 366 29.12 0.26 -14.70
C GLY A 366 28.00 0.51 -15.70
N GLY A 367 27.75 -0.49 -16.55
CA GLY A 367 26.72 -0.42 -17.58
C GLY A 367 25.30 -0.15 -17.06
N PRO A 368 24.35 0.16 -17.95
CA PRO A 368 22.93 0.26 -17.61
C PRO A 368 22.44 -1.02 -16.90
N GLY A 369 21.61 -0.89 -15.86
CA GLY A 369 21.05 -2.05 -15.16
C GLY A 369 22.05 -2.88 -14.34
N MET A 370 23.28 -2.38 -14.14
CA MET A 370 24.28 -2.99 -13.25
C MET A 370 24.04 -2.70 -11.76
N GLY A 371 22.88 -2.17 -11.36
CA GLY A 371 22.56 -1.94 -9.93
C GLY A 371 23.32 -0.81 -9.24
N LYS A 372 23.66 0.26 -9.98
CA LYS A 372 24.34 1.45 -9.44
C LYS A 372 23.46 2.21 -8.45
N THR A 373 22.23 2.55 -8.85
CA THR A 373 21.24 3.20 -7.98
C THR A 373 20.94 2.37 -6.74
N SER A 374 20.67 1.07 -6.92
CA SER A 374 20.45 0.13 -5.80
C SER A 374 21.63 0.09 -4.83
N PHE A 375 22.87 0.23 -5.33
CA PHE A 375 24.06 0.27 -4.48
C PHE A 375 24.11 1.57 -3.65
N LEU A 376 23.76 2.72 -4.22
CA LEU A 376 23.66 3.97 -3.46
C LEU A 376 22.54 3.92 -2.42
N GLU A 377 21.38 3.39 -2.76
CA GLU A 377 20.27 3.19 -1.81
C GLU A 377 20.65 2.26 -0.65
N LEU A 378 21.43 1.21 -0.93
CA LEU A 378 21.98 0.34 0.11
C LEU A 378 22.90 1.12 1.07
N LEU A 379 23.77 1.99 0.56
CA LEU A 379 24.61 2.84 1.40
C LEU A 379 23.84 3.95 2.13
N ALA A 380 22.65 4.31 1.66
CA ALA A 380 21.75 5.25 2.32
C ALA A 380 20.89 4.60 3.44
N SER A 381 20.93 3.27 3.59
CA SER A 381 20.08 2.54 4.53
C SER A 381 20.65 2.54 5.96
N PRO A 382 19.95 3.13 6.96
CA PRO A 382 20.42 3.12 8.34
C PRO A 382 20.57 1.72 8.95
N ASP A 383 19.79 0.75 8.48
CA ASP A 383 19.86 -0.63 9.00
C ASP A 383 21.11 -1.35 8.50
N VAL A 384 21.50 -1.13 7.25
CA VAL A 384 22.76 -1.64 6.70
C VAL A 384 23.95 -1.03 7.44
N TRP A 385 23.90 0.25 7.82
CA TRP A 385 24.97 0.85 8.64
C TRP A 385 25.20 0.10 9.96
N LYS A 386 24.11 -0.28 10.65
CA LYS A 386 24.19 -1.05 11.90
C LYS A 386 24.80 -2.43 11.67
N GLU A 387 24.45 -3.11 10.57
CA GLU A 387 25.03 -4.40 10.20
C GLU A 387 26.55 -4.32 9.98
N TYR A 388 27.04 -3.22 9.41
CA TYR A 388 28.46 -2.96 9.21
C TYR A 388 29.15 -2.27 10.41
N GLY A 389 28.47 -2.19 11.57
CA GLY A 389 29.01 -1.65 12.81
C GLY A 389 29.27 -0.15 12.81
N GLN A 390 28.57 0.62 11.96
CA GLN A 390 28.65 2.08 11.91
C GLN A 390 27.39 2.72 12.49
N ASP A 391 27.54 3.90 13.09
CA ASP A 391 26.45 4.67 13.69
C ASP A 391 25.81 5.61 12.63
N PRO A 392 24.57 5.32 12.17
CA PRO A 392 23.91 6.16 11.17
C PRO A 392 23.52 7.54 11.72
N SER A 393 23.41 7.73 13.05
CA SER A 393 22.96 9.00 13.64
C SER A 393 23.94 10.17 13.40
N GLN A 394 25.22 9.87 13.13
CA GLN A 394 26.24 10.86 12.82
C GLN A 394 26.24 11.30 11.35
N ALA A 395 25.56 10.56 10.48
CA ALA A 395 25.59 10.78 9.05
C ALA A 395 24.30 11.45 8.57
N VAL A 396 24.44 12.59 7.90
CA VAL A 396 23.35 13.20 7.12
C VAL A 396 23.50 12.66 5.70
N MET A 397 22.65 11.71 5.32
CA MET A 397 22.75 11.01 4.03
C MET A 397 21.85 11.69 2.99
N VAL A 398 22.48 12.28 1.98
CA VAL A 398 21.81 12.94 0.86
C VAL A 398 22.01 12.09 -0.38
N LEU A 399 20.92 11.64 -0.99
CA LEU A 399 20.90 10.84 -2.22
C LEU A 399 20.14 11.60 -3.29
N LEU A 400 20.77 11.85 -4.44
CA LEU A 400 20.14 12.49 -5.60
C LEU A 400 20.72 11.99 -6.92
N SER A 401 19.97 12.08 -8.01
CA SER A 401 20.47 11.81 -9.37
C SER A 401 20.72 13.11 -10.12
N CYS A 402 21.86 13.23 -10.79
CA CYS A 402 22.13 14.38 -11.67
C CYS A 402 21.15 14.44 -12.86
N GLU A 403 20.54 13.32 -13.26
CA GLU A 403 19.50 13.31 -14.32
C GLU A 403 18.17 13.90 -13.85
N SER A 404 17.94 14.06 -12.53
CA SER A 404 16.76 14.78 -12.02
C SER A 404 16.81 16.30 -12.26
N ILE A 405 18.00 16.84 -12.54
CA ILE A 405 18.22 18.28 -12.77
C ILE A 405 18.19 18.53 -14.29
N GLN A 406 17.06 19.04 -14.81
CA GLN A 406 16.84 19.19 -16.25
C GLN A 406 16.52 20.65 -16.64
N PRO A 407 17.37 21.32 -17.45
CA PRO A 407 18.72 20.92 -17.85
C PRO A 407 19.70 21.03 -16.67
N PHE A 408 20.76 20.21 -16.69
CA PHE A 408 21.75 20.23 -15.61
C PHE A 408 22.45 21.59 -15.51
N THR A 409 22.59 22.13 -14.29
CA THR A 409 23.41 23.30 -13.98
C THR A 409 24.11 23.10 -12.62
N ALA A 410 25.31 23.67 -12.47
CA ALA A 410 26.05 23.61 -11.22
C ALA A 410 25.27 24.20 -10.02
N SER A 411 24.58 25.33 -10.23
CA SER A 411 23.75 25.95 -9.19
C SER A 411 22.55 25.09 -8.81
N GLY A 412 21.88 24.47 -9.79
CA GLY A 412 20.77 23.56 -9.54
C GLY A 412 21.21 22.35 -8.71
N PHE A 413 22.39 21.79 -9.02
CA PHE A 413 22.97 20.69 -8.24
C PHE A 413 23.18 21.07 -6.77
N TRP A 414 23.85 22.18 -6.50
CA TRP A 414 24.11 22.59 -5.11
C TRP A 414 22.83 22.99 -4.36
N GLN A 415 21.85 23.56 -5.06
CA GLN A 415 20.53 23.84 -4.50
C GLN A 415 19.81 22.56 -4.06
N GLU A 416 19.81 21.54 -4.91
CA GLU A 416 19.18 20.24 -4.59
C GLU A 416 19.86 19.57 -3.41
N VAL A 417 21.20 19.52 -3.40
CA VAL A 417 21.99 18.96 -2.28
C VAL A 417 21.61 19.63 -0.95
N LEU A 418 21.55 20.97 -0.94
CA LEU A 418 21.24 21.73 0.27
C LEU A 418 19.79 21.55 0.71
N THR A 419 18.86 21.48 -0.23
CA THR A 419 17.44 21.26 0.06
C THR A 419 17.22 19.90 0.70
N GLU A 420 17.77 18.84 0.11
CA GLU A 420 17.70 17.48 0.66
C GLU A 420 18.42 17.37 2.01
N LEU A 421 19.57 18.04 2.17
CA LEU A 421 20.28 18.07 3.44
C LEU A 421 19.41 18.65 4.57
N ILE A 422 18.73 19.77 4.32
CA ILE A 422 17.83 20.42 5.29
C ILE A 422 16.67 19.51 5.63
N TYR A 423 16.04 18.86 4.64
CA TYR A 423 14.95 17.91 4.85
C TYR A 423 15.37 16.73 5.73
N LYS A 424 16.60 16.22 5.56
CA LYS A 424 17.14 15.13 6.41
C LYS A 424 17.43 15.55 7.85
N LEU A 425 17.33 16.84 8.18
CA LEU A 425 17.53 17.39 9.52
C LEU A 425 16.21 17.69 10.26
N ASP A 426 15.06 17.24 9.77
CA ASP A 426 13.74 17.47 10.41
C ASP A 426 13.67 17.01 11.88
N SER A 427 14.47 16.00 12.25
CA SER A 427 14.58 15.52 13.63
C SER A 427 15.46 16.40 14.54
N GLU A 428 16.10 17.45 13.99
CA GLU A 428 17.07 18.34 14.63
C GLU A 428 16.81 19.83 14.28
N PRO A 429 15.70 20.39 14.80
CA PRO A 429 15.21 21.71 14.39
C PRO A 429 16.20 22.85 14.65
N ASP A 430 17.02 22.76 15.69
CA ASP A 430 18.04 23.76 16.01
C ASP A 430 19.12 23.83 14.92
N LEU A 431 19.64 22.67 14.50
CA LEU A 431 20.67 22.57 13.47
C LEU A 431 20.10 22.93 12.09
N GLN A 432 18.86 22.52 11.82
CA GLN A 432 18.12 22.88 10.62
C GLN A 432 17.99 24.41 10.50
N THR A 433 17.49 25.08 11.54
CA THR A 433 17.31 26.53 11.59
C THR A 433 18.65 27.28 11.44
N GLU A 434 19.72 26.77 12.06
CA GLU A 434 21.07 27.34 11.91
C GLU A 434 21.59 27.31 10.46
N ILE A 435 21.27 26.24 9.73
CA ILE A 435 21.67 26.07 8.32
C ILE A 435 20.76 26.91 7.41
N GLU A 436 19.45 26.93 7.64
CA GLU A 436 18.50 27.76 6.89
C GLU A 436 18.85 29.25 7.01
N THR A 437 19.10 29.73 8.23
CA THR A 437 19.51 31.12 8.46
C THR A 437 20.79 31.45 7.69
N LEU A 438 21.72 30.49 7.57
CA LEU A 438 22.96 30.66 6.81
C LEU A 438 22.72 30.78 5.31
N LEU A 439 21.72 30.07 4.79
CA LEU A 439 21.35 30.05 3.37
C LEU A 439 20.46 31.24 2.97
N ASP A 440 19.65 31.79 3.88
CA ASP A 440 18.87 32.99 3.62
C ASP A 440 19.74 34.24 3.33
N HIS A 441 20.98 34.24 3.80
CA HIS A 441 21.94 35.33 3.58
C HIS A 441 22.72 35.21 2.26
N GLY A 442 22.52 34.16 1.46
CA GLY A 442 23.15 33.99 0.16
C GLY A 442 22.65 32.75 -0.59
N LYS A 443 22.35 32.89 -1.89
CA LYS A 443 21.83 31.80 -2.75
C LYS A 443 22.53 30.46 -2.45
N ALA A 444 21.74 29.39 -2.35
CA ALA A 444 22.18 28.00 -2.22
C ALA A 444 23.22 27.64 -3.32
N THR A 445 24.49 27.83 -3.00
CA THR A 445 25.62 27.76 -3.94
C THR A 445 26.75 26.97 -3.32
N ALA A 446 27.70 26.51 -4.13
CA ALA A 446 28.90 25.81 -3.69
C ALA A 446 29.65 26.53 -2.55
N ARG A 447 29.59 27.87 -2.51
CA ARG A 447 30.26 28.70 -1.49
C ARG A 447 29.69 28.54 -0.08
N ALA A 448 28.42 28.13 0.05
CA ALA A 448 27.79 27.87 1.33
C ALA A 448 28.22 26.52 1.92
N MET A 449 28.57 25.53 1.08
CA MET A 449 28.88 24.17 1.50
C MET A 449 29.95 24.06 2.59
N PRO A 450 31.12 24.72 2.51
CA PRO A 450 32.09 24.66 3.61
C PRO A 450 31.54 25.15 4.94
N GLN A 451 30.64 26.14 4.93
CA GLN A 451 30.04 26.65 6.17
C GLN A 451 29.00 25.68 6.74
N VAL A 452 28.18 25.08 5.88
CA VAL A 452 27.23 24.01 6.25
C VAL A 452 27.96 22.81 6.84
N LEU A 453 29.01 22.32 6.17
CA LEU A 453 29.84 21.21 6.67
C LEU A 453 30.47 21.53 8.04
N ARG A 454 30.89 22.77 8.27
CA ARG A 454 31.40 23.21 9.58
C ARG A 454 30.32 23.19 10.66
N LYS A 455 29.07 23.54 10.33
CA LYS A 455 27.94 23.48 11.26
C LYS A 455 27.61 22.04 11.62
N LEU A 456 27.50 21.14 10.64
CA LEU A 456 27.36 19.69 10.88
C LEU A 456 28.45 19.18 11.82
N GLY A 457 29.71 19.54 11.55
CA GLY A 457 30.85 19.13 12.36
C GLY A 457 30.79 19.58 13.83
N LYS A 458 30.19 20.75 14.13
CA LYS A 458 29.97 21.21 15.52
C LYS A 458 28.96 20.35 16.27
N HIS A 459 28.02 19.74 15.56
CA HIS A 459 27.02 18.82 16.10
C HIS A 459 27.46 17.35 16.00
N ASN A 460 28.77 17.10 15.81
CA ASN A 460 29.34 15.76 15.63
C ASN A 460 28.72 14.98 14.46
N LYS A 461 28.37 15.69 13.39
CA LYS A 461 27.79 15.14 12.17
C LYS A 461 28.66 15.37 10.94
N PHE A 462 28.40 14.60 9.90
CA PHE A 462 29.03 14.73 8.60
C PHE A 462 28.04 14.42 7.48
N LEU A 463 28.31 14.96 6.30
CA LEU A 463 27.52 14.73 5.09
C LEU A 463 28.04 13.49 4.35
N VAL A 464 27.14 12.56 4.05
CA VAL A 464 27.36 11.50 3.07
C VAL A 464 26.57 11.89 1.83
N LEU A 465 27.29 12.34 0.80
CA LEU A 465 26.71 12.78 -0.46
C LEU A 465 26.79 11.64 -1.47
N LEU A 466 25.64 11.04 -1.77
CA LEU A 466 25.46 9.94 -2.71
C LEU A 466 24.86 10.53 -4.00
N VAL A 467 25.62 10.53 -5.09
CA VAL A 467 25.21 11.15 -6.35
C VAL A 467 25.11 10.12 -7.45
N ASP A 468 23.90 9.92 -7.96
CA ASP A 468 23.64 9.05 -9.10
C ASP A 468 23.77 9.76 -10.44
N ASP A 469 24.01 8.96 -11.49
CA ASP A 469 24.13 9.39 -12.89
C ASP A 469 25.04 10.62 -13.08
N TYR A 470 26.19 10.63 -12.41
CA TYR A 470 27.11 11.76 -12.41
C TYR A 470 27.61 12.12 -13.81
N ASP A 471 27.52 11.20 -14.79
CA ASP A 471 27.80 11.48 -16.21
C ASP A 471 26.95 12.64 -16.76
N ALA A 472 25.74 12.88 -16.24
CA ALA A 472 24.89 13.97 -16.69
C ALA A 472 25.51 15.35 -16.39
N ALA A 473 26.26 15.47 -15.29
CA ALA A 473 27.02 16.66 -14.95
C ALA A 473 28.26 16.86 -15.85
N LEU A 474 28.60 15.87 -16.67
CA LEU A 474 29.76 15.86 -17.57
C LEU A 474 29.39 16.00 -19.04
N ARG A 475 28.16 16.45 -19.34
CA ARG A 475 27.66 16.69 -20.71
C ARG A 475 27.28 18.16 -20.87
N GLU A 476 27.64 18.74 -22.01
CA GLU A 476 27.23 20.10 -22.37
C GLU A 476 25.73 20.15 -22.66
N ASN A 477 25.11 21.29 -22.33
CA ASN A 477 23.76 21.63 -22.75
C ASN A 477 23.67 23.15 -23.02
N PRO A 478 22.56 23.66 -23.59
CA PRO A 478 22.45 25.08 -23.95
C PRO A 478 22.68 26.08 -22.81
N HIS A 479 22.57 25.63 -21.55
CA HIS A 479 22.73 26.45 -20.34
C HIS A 479 23.92 26.01 -19.46
N TYR A 480 24.75 25.08 -19.94
CA TYR A 480 25.89 24.53 -19.21
C TYR A 480 26.99 24.18 -20.20
N THR A 481 27.96 25.08 -20.29
CA THR A 481 29.08 25.00 -21.22
C THR A 481 30.23 24.17 -20.64
N GLN A 482 31.24 23.86 -21.48
CA GLN A 482 32.48 23.25 -20.99
C GLN A 482 33.13 24.08 -19.86
N ALA A 483 33.10 25.42 -19.94
CA ALA A 483 33.67 26.28 -18.91
C ALA A 483 32.90 26.19 -17.59
N ASP A 484 31.56 26.11 -17.65
CA ASP A 484 30.72 25.89 -16.46
C ASP A 484 31.00 24.52 -15.84
N MET A 485 31.27 23.51 -16.67
CA MET A 485 31.65 22.17 -16.23
C MET A 485 33.01 22.15 -15.55
N GLU A 486 34.02 22.80 -16.12
CA GLU A 486 35.33 22.94 -15.48
C GLU A 486 35.23 23.69 -14.13
N ALA A 487 34.37 24.72 -14.06
CA ALA A 487 34.09 25.44 -12.83
C ALA A 487 33.42 24.54 -11.78
N PHE A 488 32.39 23.79 -12.15
CA PHE A 488 31.71 22.82 -11.28
C PHE A 488 32.66 21.76 -10.72
N LEU A 489 33.49 21.18 -11.57
CA LEU A 489 34.49 20.17 -11.17
C LEU A 489 35.55 20.76 -10.23
N SER A 490 35.94 22.01 -10.45
CA SER A 490 36.82 22.75 -9.54
C SER A 490 36.16 23.02 -8.18
N GLU A 491 34.87 23.34 -8.15
CA GLU A 491 34.08 23.50 -6.93
C GLU A 491 34.03 22.19 -6.12
N CYS A 492 33.68 21.08 -6.76
CA CYS A 492 33.67 19.76 -6.14
C CYS A 492 35.05 19.39 -5.57
N ARG A 493 36.13 19.61 -6.34
CA ARG A 493 37.51 19.39 -5.88
C ARG A 493 37.86 20.23 -4.65
N SER A 494 37.49 21.51 -4.69
CA SER A 494 37.78 22.47 -3.61
C SER A 494 37.15 22.00 -2.29
N ILE A 495 35.89 21.57 -2.34
CA ILE A 495 35.14 21.09 -1.16
C ILE A 495 35.68 19.73 -0.68
N ALA A 496 35.90 18.79 -1.59
CA ALA A 496 36.31 17.42 -1.26
C ALA A 496 37.76 17.31 -0.78
N TYR A 497 38.64 18.25 -1.15
CA TYR A 497 40.08 18.13 -0.86
C TYR A 497 40.74 19.37 -0.27
N HIS A 498 40.53 20.55 -0.84
CA HIS A 498 41.27 21.75 -0.42
C HIS A 498 40.71 22.38 0.87
N SER A 499 39.44 22.09 1.18
CA SER A 499 38.76 22.60 2.37
C SER A 499 39.17 21.86 3.65
N ARG A 500 39.30 22.58 4.79
CA ARG A 500 39.53 21.95 6.11
C ARG A 500 38.33 21.10 6.53
N GLU A 501 37.16 21.46 6.04
CA GLU A 501 35.87 20.86 6.29
C GLU A 501 35.65 19.54 5.54
N ARG A 502 36.61 19.10 4.69
CA ARG A 502 36.55 17.78 4.04
C ARG A 502 36.39 16.61 5.02
N ARG A 503 36.85 16.78 6.27
CA ARG A 503 36.65 15.80 7.36
C ARG A 503 35.18 15.56 7.74
N TYR A 504 34.27 16.40 7.24
CA TYR A 504 32.83 16.29 7.44
C TYR A 504 32.09 15.92 6.15
N LEU A 505 32.79 15.44 5.12
CA LEU A 505 32.22 15.02 3.85
C LEU A 505 32.73 13.65 3.43
N SER A 506 31.84 12.82 2.91
CA SER A 506 32.16 11.64 2.10
C SER A 506 31.31 11.71 0.84
N MET A 507 31.93 11.69 -0.34
CA MET A 507 31.23 11.76 -1.62
C MET A 507 31.33 10.42 -2.35
N ILE A 508 30.19 9.81 -2.65
CA ILE A 508 30.10 8.59 -3.45
C ILE A 508 29.31 8.92 -4.69
N VAL A 509 29.90 8.67 -5.86
CA VAL A 509 29.27 8.98 -7.14
C VAL A 509 29.18 7.74 -8.00
N THR A 510 28.10 7.61 -8.76
CA THR A 510 27.94 6.56 -9.78
C THR A 510 27.91 7.14 -11.17
N SER A 511 28.49 6.40 -12.12
CA SER A 511 28.53 6.78 -13.53
C SER A 511 28.41 5.58 -14.48
N LEU A 512 28.18 5.83 -15.76
CA LEU A 512 28.09 4.80 -16.80
C LEU A 512 29.47 4.32 -17.25
N ARG A 513 30.41 5.26 -17.37
CA ARG A 513 31.81 5.00 -17.68
C ARG A 513 32.68 5.57 -16.58
N ARG A 514 33.95 5.20 -16.60
CA ARG A 514 34.92 5.72 -15.65
C ARG A 514 35.05 7.24 -15.81
N LEU A 515 34.98 7.99 -14.70
CA LEU A 515 34.91 9.47 -14.72
C LEU A 515 36.09 10.17 -15.40
N ASN A 516 37.26 9.54 -15.48
CA ASN A 516 38.43 10.10 -16.18
C ASN A 516 38.33 9.99 -17.71
N GLU A 517 37.34 9.26 -18.23
CA GLU A 517 37.05 9.17 -19.66
C GLU A 517 35.89 10.07 -20.10
N LEU A 518 35.27 10.78 -19.17
CA LEU A 518 34.08 11.60 -19.37
C LEU A 518 34.39 13.07 -19.12
N GLY A 519 33.66 13.95 -19.80
CA GLY A 519 33.83 15.40 -19.67
C GLY A 519 35.08 15.94 -20.37
N PRO A 520 35.51 17.18 -20.05
CA PRO A 520 36.63 17.83 -20.69
C PRO A 520 37.96 17.15 -20.36
N SER A 521 38.92 17.26 -21.28
CA SER A 521 40.29 16.81 -21.04
C SER A 521 40.97 17.71 -20.00
N LEU A 522 40.94 17.29 -18.74
CA LEU A 522 41.55 18.02 -17.62
C LEU A 522 42.98 17.57 -17.37
N THR A 523 43.86 18.52 -17.08
CA THR A 523 45.20 18.21 -16.57
C THR A 523 45.12 17.64 -15.14
N PRO A 524 46.07 16.80 -14.70
CA PRO A 524 46.01 16.17 -13.37
C PRO A 524 45.86 17.15 -12.18
N ASP A 525 46.40 18.35 -12.30
CA ASP A 525 46.29 19.44 -11.33
C ASP A 525 44.88 20.04 -11.26
N LYS A 526 44.08 19.93 -12.33
CA LYS A 526 42.70 20.42 -12.41
C LYS A 526 41.65 19.33 -12.20
N SER A 527 42.00 18.06 -12.43
CA SER A 527 41.05 16.93 -12.32
C SER A 527 40.60 16.71 -10.87
N PRO A 528 39.29 16.74 -10.55
CA PRO A 528 38.82 16.39 -9.20
C PRO A 528 39.11 14.94 -8.80
N TRP A 529 39.47 14.08 -9.76
CA TRP A 529 39.54 12.65 -9.56
C TRP A 529 40.91 12.14 -9.09
N TYR A 530 41.99 12.71 -9.65
CA TYR A 530 43.34 12.19 -9.48
C TYR A 530 43.80 12.30 -8.01
N ASN A 531 44.15 11.16 -7.38
CA ASN A 531 44.48 11.01 -5.96
C ASN A 531 43.37 11.30 -4.93
N HIS A 532 42.13 11.54 -5.36
CA HIS A 532 41.04 11.93 -4.44
C HIS A 532 39.87 10.95 -4.40
N TYR A 533 39.73 10.09 -5.42
CA TYR A 533 38.68 9.08 -5.50
C TYR A 533 39.28 7.68 -5.57
N LEU A 534 38.74 6.77 -4.77
CA LEU A 534 38.87 5.34 -5.05
C LEU A 534 37.97 5.00 -6.24
N PHE A 535 38.44 4.15 -7.15
CA PHE A 535 37.71 3.74 -8.34
C PHE A 535 37.31 2.26 -8.24
N ARG A 536 36.01 1.95 -8.38
CA ARG A 536 35.48 0.58 -8.45
C ARG A 536 34.48 0.42 -9.60
N SER A 537 34.60 -0.64 -10.38
CA SER A 537 33.61 -1.02 -11.40
C SER A 537 32.58 -2.00 -10.83
N LEU A 538 31.28 -1.78 -11.06
CA LEU A 538 30.24 -2.78 -10.85
C LEU A 538 30.19 -3.73 -12.05
N LYS A 539 30.81 -4.89 -11.88
CA LYS A 539 30.83 -5.96 -12.87
C LYS A 539 29.53 -6.79 -12.83
N PRO A 540 29.27 -7.61 -13.86
CA PRO A 540 28.28 -8.68 -13.78
C PRO A 540 28.48 -9.53 -12.52
N LEU A 541 27.38 -10.01 -11.95
CA LEU A 541 27.38 -10.91 -10.81
C LEU A 541 28.15 -12.19 -11.12
N THR A 542 28.91 -12.64 -10.12
CA THR A 542 29.59 -13.93 -10.13
C THR A 542 28.58 -15.07 -10.06
N GLU A 543 29.01 -16.28 -10.46
CA GLU A 543 28.12 -17.45 -10.45
C GLU A 543 27.52 -17.72 -9.07
N THR A 544 28.29 -17.53 -8.00
CA THR A 544 27.80 -17.67 -6.61
C THR A 544 26.75 -16.62 -6.24
N GLU A 545 26.89 -15.38 -6.71
CA GLU A 545 25.90 -14.32 -6.49
C GLU A 545 24.64 -14.54 -7.31
N VAL A 546 24.76 -15.08 -8.54
CA VAL A 546 23.61 -15.48 -9.36
C VAL A 546 22.83 -16.60 -8.67
N GLU A 547 23.52 -17.61 -8.14
CA GLU A 547 22.89 -18.68 -7.38
C GLU A 547 22.17 -18.17 -6.13
N GLN A 548 22.78 -17.24 -5.40
CA GLN A 548 22.16 -16.60 -4.24
C GLN A 548 20.90 -15.81 -4.62
N LEU A 549 20.96 -15.03 -5.70
CA LEU A 549 19.81 -14.26 -6.18
C LEU A 549 18.63 -15.15 -6.61
N MET A 550 18.95 -16.29 -7.24
CA MET A 550 17.93 -17.22 -7.75
C MET A 550 17.49 -18.27 -6.72
N ALA A 551 18.06 -18.26 -5.50
CA ALA A 551 17.79 -19.27 -4.47
C ALA A 551 16.33 -19.26 -3.98
N SER A 552 15.64 -18.13 -4.08
CA SER A 552 14.25 -17.96 -3.64
C SER A 552 13.21 -18.60 -4.57
N ILE A 553 13.64 -19.20 -5.68
CA ILE A 553 12.74 -19.82 -6.68
C ILE A 553 13.19 -21.25 -6.99
N PRO A 554 12.26 -22.22 -7.07
CA PRO A 554 12.55 -23.53 -7.63
C PRO A 554 12.75 -23.42 -9.14
N ILE A 555 13.96 -23.75 -9.63
CA ILE A 555 14.33 -23.67 -11.05
C ILE A 555 14.84 -25.03 -11.51
N THR A 556 14.37 -25.50 -12.66
CA THR A 556 14.89 -26.73 -13.26
C THR A 556 16.33 -26.53 -13.77
N PRO A 557 17.18 -27.58 -13.81
CA PRO A 557 18.54 -27.45 -14.34
C PRO A 557 18.59 -26.89 -15.77
N ALA A 558 17.61 -27.25 -16.61
CA ALA A 558 17.51 -26.73 -17.98
C ALA A 558 17.24 -25.22 -18.01
N LEU A 559 16.28 -24.73 -17.22
CA LEU A 559 15.99 -23.30 -17.13
C LEU A 559 17.16 -22.53 -16.51
N ARG A 560 17.85 -23.11 -15.52
CA ARG A 560 19.05 -22.51 -14.92
C ARG A 560 20.15 -22.28 -15.96
N ASN A 561 20.42 -23.27 -16.81
CA ASN A 561 21.40 -23.14 -17.89
C ASN A 561 20.97 -22.07 -18.90
N VAL A 562 19.69 -22.07 -19.30
CA VAL A 562 19.15 -21.03 -20.20
C VAL A 562 19.31 -19.64 -19.59
N ILE A 563 19.00 -19.44 -18.31
CA ILE A 563 19.17 -18.14 -17.65
C ILE A 563 20.64 -17.74 -17.61
N LYS A 564 21.53 -18.67 -17.26
CA LYS A 564 22.99 -18.44 -17.26
C LYS A 564 23.47 -18.00 -18.65
N ASP A 565 23.03 -18.69 -19.71
CA ASP A 565 23.43 -18.37 -21.09
C ASP A 565 22.84 -17.02 -21.55
N ARG A 566 21.57 -16.77 -21.26
CA ARG A 566 20.81 -15.62 -21.78
C ARG A 566 21.04 -14.34 -21.00
N ALA A 567 21.09 -14.40 -19.69
CA ALA A 567 21.29 -13.23 -18.83
C ALA A 567 22.75 -13.03 -18.42
N GLY A 568 23.55 -14.11 -18.39
CA GLY A 568 24.87 -14.07 -17.78
C GLY A 568 24.79 -13.65 -16.31
N GLY A 569 25.76 -12.86 -15.86
CA GLY A 569 25.76 -12.22 -14.55
C GLY A 569 25.01 -10.88 -14.50
N HIS A 570 24.31 -10.46 -15.57
CA HIS A 570 23.76 -9.10 -15.63
C HIS A 570 22.58 -8.92 -14.65
N PRO A 571 22.67 -8.02 -13.64
CA PRO A 571 21.66 -7.93 -12.57
C PRO A 571 20.23 -7.65 -13.07
N ALA A 572 20.03 -6.63 -13.92
CA ALA A 572 18.69 -6.32 -14.42
C ALA A 572 18.07 -7.46 -15.25
N LEU A 573 18.87 -8.16 -16.08
CA LEU A 573 18.40 -9.31 -16.85
C LEU A 573 18.01 -10.47 -15.91
N LEU A 574 18.79 -10.73 -14.86
CA LEU A 574 18.49 -11.76 -13.86
C LEU A 574 17.23 -11.43 -13.05
N GLN A 575 17.02 -10.16 -12.70
CA GLN A 575 15.79 -9.70 -12.05
C GLN A 575 14.56 -9.94 -12.94
N ILE A 576 14.67 -9.66 -14.24
CA ILE A 576 13.59 -9.96 -15.20
C ILE A 576 13.37 -11.47 -15.32
N ALA A 577 14.44 -12.27 -15.44
CA ALA A 577 14.34 -13.73 -15.50
C ALA A 577 13.63 -14.31 -14.27
N GLY A 578 14.06 -13.91 -13.07
CA GLY A 578 13.45 -14.32 -11.82
C GLY A 578 11.99 -13.90 -11.70
N SER A 579 11.66 -12.66 -12.10
CA SER A 579 10.29 -12.15 -12.12
C SER A 579 9.38 -12.95 -13.06
N LEU A 580 9.87 -13.31 -14.25
CA LEU A 580 9.14 -14.15 -15.21
C LEU A 580 8.87 -15.55 -14.66
N LEU A 581 9.88 -16.18 -14.04
CA LEU A 581 9.72 -17.48 -13.39
C LEU A 581 8.77 -17.41 -12.20
N PHE A 582 8.87 -16.38 -11.37
CA PHE A 582 7.97 -16.16 -10.24
C PHE A 582 6.52 -16.07 -10.71
N ARG A 583 6.27 -15.26 -11.76
CA ARG A 583 4.94 -15.13 -12.36
C ARG A 583 4.40 -16.47 -12.85
N ALA A 584 5.23 -17.27 -13.52
CA ALA A 584 4.80 -18.57 -14.03
C ALA A 584 4.52 -19.58 -12.90
N LEU A 585 5.34 -19.58 -11.83
CA LEU A 585 5.07 -20.40 -10.64
C LEU A 585 3.74 -20.08 -9.98
N ARG A 586 3.34 -18.80 -9.94
CA ARG A 586 2.02 -18.40 -9.45
C ARG A 586 0.85 -18.91 -10.30
N THR A 587 1.12 -19.36 -11.52
CA THR A 587 0.14 -20.00 -12.41
C THR A 587 0.20 -21.53 -12.37
N GLY A 588 0.95 -22.10 -11.41
CA GLY A 588 0.99 -23.54 -11.13
C GLY A 588 1.96 -24.35 -11.99
N LYS A 589 2.65 -23.75 -12.97
CA LYS A 589 3.60 -24.47 -13.84
C LYS A 589 4.74 -23.58 -14.32
N LEU A 590 5.98 -24.07 -14.20
CA LEU A 590 7.14 -23.46 -14.83
C LEU A 590 7.04 -23.55 -16.36
N PRO A 591 7.46 -22.51 -17.10
CA PRO A 591 7.49 -22.55 -18.55
C PRO A 591 8.54 -23.57 -19.02
N ASP A 592 8.32 -24.17 -20.19
CA ASP A 592 9.41 -24.85 -20.88
C ASP A 592 10.47 -23.82 -21.34
N THR A 593 11.65 -24.32 -21.72
CA THR A 593 12.78 -23.48 -22.09
C THR A 593 12.50 -22.60 -23.30
N GLU A 594 11.73 -23.05 -24.29
CA GLU A 594 11.45 -22.29 -25.51
C GLU A 594 10.49 -21.14 -25.23
N THR A 595 9.41 -21.42 -24.48
CA THR A 595 8.45 -20.41 -24.05
C THR A 595 9.13 -19.35 -23.17
N PHE A 596 10.01 -19.77 -22.24
CA PHE A 596 10.77 -18.84 -21.42
C PHE A 596 11.67 -17.92 -22.26
N ILE A 597 12.42 -18.48 -23.22
CA ILE A 597 13.34 -17.71 -24.08
C ILE A 597 12.59 -16.62 -24.84
N LYS A 598 11.47 -16.97 -25.48
CA LYS A 598 10.67 -16.01 -26.28
C LYS A 598 10.19 -14.84 -25.44
N GLU A 599 9.64 -15.12 -24.25
CA GLU A 599 9.16 -14.08 -23.34
C GLU A 599 10.32 -13.25 -22.78
N PHE A 600 11.41 -13.90 -22.36
CA PHE A 600 12.60 -13.23 -21.85
C PHE A 600 13.20 -12.27 -22.89
N GLU A 601 13.37 -12.71 -24.13
CA GLU A 601 13.89 -11.87 -25.23
C GLU A 601 12.98 -10.68 -25.51
N SER A 602 11.66 -10.89 -25.51
CA SER A 602 10.66 -9.82 -25.67
C SER A 602 10.80 -8.75 -24.57
N GLN A 603 10.88 -9.17 -23.30
CA GLN A 603 10.97 -8.26 -22.15
C GLN A 603 12.33 -7.55 -22.05
N THR A 604 13.41 -8.17 -22.52
CA THR A 604 14.78 -7.64 -22.36
C THR A 604 15.31 -6.87 -23.57
N ARG A 605 14.61 -6.92 -24.72
CA ARG A 605 15.03 -6.24 -25.97
C ARG A 605 15.43 -4.79 -25.79
N HIS A 606 14.66 -4.03 -25.00
CA HIS A 606 14.92 -2.61 -24.75
C HIS A 606 16.25 -2.37 -24.01
N ILE A 607 16.67 -3.31 -23.14
CA ILE A 607 17.94 -3.23 -22.41
C ILE A 607 19.11 -3.38 -23.39
N PHE A 608 19.06 -4.38 -24.26
CA PHE A 608 20.08 -4.60 -25.29
C PHE A 608 20.19 -3.43 -26.27
N GLN A 609 19.04 -2.88 -26.69
CA GLN A 609 19.00 -1.69 -27.53
C GLN A 609 19.66 -0.48 -26.86
N ASN A 610 19.39 -0.27 -25.57
CA ASN A 610 19.98 0.84 -24.80
C ASN A 610 21.50 0.67 -24.65
N ILE A 611 21.97 -0.54 -24.36
CA ILE A 611 23.40 -0.86 -24.33
C ILE A 611 24.05 -0.55 -25.69
N TRP A 612 23.44 -1.00 -26.79
CA TRP A 612 23.94 -0.78 -28.14
C TRP A 612 24.03 0.69 -28.54
N GLN A 613 22.98 1.47 -28.25
CA GLN A 613 22.93 2.91 -28.56
C GLN A 613 23.99 3.72 -27.81
N ARG A 614 24.47 3.23 -26.66
CA ARG A 614 25.53 3.86 -25.86
C ARG A 614 26.94 3.43 -26.24
N CYS A 615 27.07 2.44 -27.10
CA CYS A 615 28.36 2.05 -27.67
C CYS A 615 28.78 3.08 -28.73
N SER A 616 30.06 3.43 -28.72
CA SER A 616 30.70 4.17 -29.81
C SER A 616 30.70 3.36 -31.11
N ASP A 617 30.93 4.03 -32.23
CA ASP A 617 31.03 3.38 -33.54
C ASP A 617 32.09 2.26 -33.54
N VAL A 618 33.23 2.47 -32.86
CA VAL A 618 34.29 1.46 -32.72
C VAL A 618 33.82 0.28 -31.86
N GLU A 619 33.21 0.55 -30.69
CA GLU A 619 32.67 -0.50 -29.81
C GLU A 619 31.62 -1.35 -30.54
N GLN A 620 30.70 -0.71 -31.31
CA GLN A 620 29.74 -1.43 -32.15
C GLN A 620 30.44 -2.30 -33.19
N GLY A 621 31.45 -1.78 -33.88
CA GLY A 621 32.26 -2.54 -34.85
C GLY A 621 32.93 -3.77 -34.23
N LEU A 622 33.50 -3.64 -33.03
CA LEU A 622 34.12 -4.75 -32.30
C LEU A 622 33.11 -5.82 -31.89
N LEU A 623 31.91 -5.42 -31.42
CA LEU A 623 30.83 -6.36 -31.09
C LEU A 623 30.33 -7.11 -32.34
N ILE A 624 30.22 -6.43 -33.49
CA ILE A 624 29.88 -7.05 -34.77
C ILE A 624 30.94 -8.07 -35.17
N LEU A 625 32.23 -7.73 -35.07
CA LEU A 625 33.33 -8.66 -35.36
C LEU A 625 33.29 -9.89 -34.44
N MET A 626 33.03 -9.71 -33.15
CA MET A 626 32.88 -10.83 -32.21
C MET A 626 31.71 -11.74 -32.60
N ALA A 627 30.53 -11.19 -32.86
CA ALA A 627 29.36 -11.95 -33.28
C ALA A 627 29.60 -12.69 -34.61
N TRP A 628 30.30 -12.05 -35.55
CA TRP A 628 30.61 -12.62 -36.85
C TRP A 628 31.64 -13.75 -36.77
N SER A 629 32.70 -13.61 -35.96
CA SER A 629 33.74 -14.63 -35.81
C SER A 629 33.20 -16.02 -35.40
N LYS A 630 32.10 -16.04 -34.65
CA LYS A 630 31.41 -17.27 -34.22
C LYS A 630 30.45 -17.83 -35.27
N LEU A 631 29.90 -16.98 -36.13
CA LEU A 631 29.00 -17.35 -37.22
C LEU A 631 29.82 -17.68 -38.47
N LYS A 632 30.25 -18.95 -38.61
CA LYS A 632 30.94 -19.51 -39.80
C LYS A 632 30.10 -19.40 -41.10
N GLY A 633 29.89 -18.19 -41.61
CA GLY A 633 29.19 -17.89 -42.88
C GLY A 633 27.72 -17.44 -42.78
N GLY A 634 27.19 -17.14 -41.59
CA GLY A 634 25.76 -16.81 -41.40
C GLY A 634 25.34 -15.36 -41.69
N LEU A 635 26.29 -14.41 -41.70
CA LEU A 635 26.03 -12.96 -41.88
C LEU A 635 26.15 -12.47 -43.33
N GLU A 636 26.51 -13.37 -44.25
CA GLU A 636 26.87 -13.06 -45.64
C GLU A 636 25.72 -12.51 -46.51
N GLN A 637 24.47 -12.60 -46.05
CA GLN A 637 23.30 -12.15 -46.83
C GLN A 637 23.04 -10.62 -46.77
N LYS A 638 23.62 -9.89 -45.81
CA LYS A 638 23.41 -8.43 -45.65
C LYS A 638 24.70 -7.61 -45.60
N ILE A 639 25.75 -8.12 -44.97
CA ILE A 639 27.06 -7.44 -44.99
C ILE A 639 27.86 -7.99 -46.17
N THR A 640 27.99 -7.18 -47.22
CA THR A 640 28.68 -7.49 -48.49
C THR A 640 30.21 -7.36 -48.45
N ILE A 641 30.81 -7.10 -47.29
CA ILE A 641 32.28 -7.12 -47.20
C ILE A 641 32.70 -8.58 -47.27
N ASP A 642 33.39 -8.94 -48.36
CA ASP A 642 34.05 -10.23 -48.48
C ASP A 642 35.23 -10.27 -47.51
N LEU A 643 35.03 -10.93 -46.37
CA LEU A 643 36.09 -11.17 -45.37
C LEU A 643 36.81 -12.50 -45.62
N SER A 644 36.59 -13.18 -46.76
CA SER A 644 37.32 -14.43 -47.07
C SER A 644 38.84 -14.21 -47.19
N ASP A 645 39.28 -12.98 -47.44
CA ASP A 645 40.68 -12.54 -47.39
C ASP A 645 41.18 -12.20 -45.97
N ILE A 646 40.31 -12.20 -44.96
CA ILE A 646 40.69 -11.96 -43.57
C ILE A 646 40.91 -13.29 -42.87
N ASP A 647 42.18 -13.53 -42.64
CA ASP A 647 42.62 -14.59 -41.77
C ASP A 647 42.03 -14.37 -40.37
N LEU A 648 41.06 -15.20 -39.97
CA LEU A 648 40.45 -15.18 -38.63
C LEU A 648 41.49 -15.32 -37.51
N THR A 649 42.72 -15.75 -37.82
CA THR A 649 43.86 -15.72 -36.87
C THR A 649 44.37 -14.30 -36.55
N LYS A 650 43.92 -13.26 -37.28
CA LYS A 650 44.31 -11.85 -37.07
C LYS A 650 43.28 -11.03 -36.27
N ILE A 651 42.12 -11.58 -35.90
CA ILE A 651 41.13 -10.85 -35.09
C ILE A 651 41.71 -10.43 -33.74
N ASP A 652 42.57 -11.27 -33.16
CA ASP A 652 43.30 -10.98 -31.92
C ASP A 652 44.26 -9.78 -32.07
N VAL A 653 44.80 -9.55 -33.28
CA VAL A 653 45.63 -8.37 -33.57
C VAL A 653 44.78 -7.10 -33.55
N ILE A 654 43.58 -7.12 -34.16
CA ILE A 654 42.64 -6.00 -34.11
C ILE A 654 42.24 -5.71 -32.66
N PHE A 655 41.91 -6.75 -31.89
CA PHE A 655 41.58 -6.60 -30.47
C PHE A 655 42.75 -6.05 -29.64
N SER A 656 43.99 -6.42 -29.97
CA SER A 656 45.17 -5.86 -29.30
C SER A 656 45.36 -4.35 -29.56
N GLN A 657 44.94 -3.86 -30.72
CA GLN A 657 45.01 -2.43 -31.09
C GLN A 657 43.90 -1.60 -30.46
N HIS A 658 42.76 -2.22 -30.12
CA HIS A 658 41.60 -1.57 -29.51
C HIS A 658 41.35 -2.01 -28.05
N GLN A 659 42.43 -2.23 -27.29
CA GLN A 659 42.35 -2.67 -25.89
C GLN A 659 41.54 -1.71 -25.00
N ARG A 660 41.54 -0.41 -25.30
CA ARG A 660 40.80 0.59 -24.53
C ARG A 660 39.29 0.36 -24.66
N GLU A 661 38.79 0.26 -25.88
CA GLU A 661 37.37 0.04 -26.16
C GLU A 661 36.90 -1.32 -25.64
N LEU A 662 37.74 -2.35 -25.73
CA LEU A 662 37.45 -3.66 -25.15
C LEU A 662 37.40 -3.63 -23.62
N THR A 663 38.32 -2.91 -22.97
CA THR A 663 38.28 -2.70 -21.52
C THR A 663 36.98 -2.01 -21.10
N ASN A 664 36.54 -1.01 -21.86
CA ASN A 664 35.28 -0.32 -21.62
C ASN A 664 34.07 -1.25 -21.73
N LEU A 665 34.03 -2.13 -22.75
CA LEU A 665 32.98 -3.12 -22.90
C LEU A 665 32.98 -4.16 -21.76
N VAL A 666 34.16 -4.56 -21.26
CA VAL A 666 34.31 -5.46 -20.10
C VAL A 666 33.80 -4.80 -18.83
N GLU A 667 34.21 -3.56 -18.57
CA GLU A 667 33.80 -2.80 -17.38
C GLU A 667 32.31 -2.45 -17.39
N GLN A 668 31.71 -2.28 -18.59
CA GLN A 668 30.27 -2.14 -18.74
C GLN A 668 29.50 -3.47 -18.64
N GLY A 669 30.21 -4.60 -18.58
CA GLY A 669 29.61 -5.94 -18.49
C GLY A 669 28.90 -6.39 -19.76
N VAL A 670 29.28 -5.84 -20.92
CA VAL A 670 28.78 -6.26 -22.25
C VAL A 670 29.52 -7.51 -22.72
N ILE A 671 30.82 -7.56 -22.45
CA ILE A 671 31.71 -8.69 -22.77
C ILE A 671 32.46 -9.14 -21.51
N ILE A 672 33.06 -10.32 -21.57
CA ILE A 672 33.97 -10.87 -20.57
C ILE A 672 35.35 -11.12 -21.19
N ASP A 673 36.41 -10.88 -20.41
CA ASP A 673 37.81 -11.23 -20.74
C ASP A 673 38.08 -12.61 -20.12
N GLN A 674 38.37 -13.61 -20.96
CA GLN A 674 38.64 -14.99 -20.56
C GLN A 674 40.15 -15.21 -20.50
N ASP A 675 40.66 -15.77 -19.40
CA ASP A 675 42.09 -16.09 -19.26
C ASP A 675 42.54 -17.09 -20.32
N GLN A 676 43.68 -16.81 -20.97
CA GLN A 676 44.20 -17.53 -22.15
C GLN A 676 44.44 -19.05 -21.95
N GLU A 677 44.45 -19.56 -20.71
CA GLU A 677 44.75 -20.97 -20.42
C GLU A 677 43.53 -21.90 -20.55
N GLN A 678 42.31 -21.37 -20.69
CA GLN A 678 41.09 -22.19 -20.81
C GLN A 678 40.34 -21.91 -22.12
N LEU A 679 40.52 -22.84 -23.08
CA LEU A 679 39.83 -23.00 -24.38
C LEU A 679 40.37 -22.19 -25.57
N GLY A 680 40.47 -22.88 -26.73
CA GLY A 680 40.87 -22.32 -28.03
C GLY A 680 39.84 -21.41 -28.71
N ASN A 681 39.02 -20.70 -27.93
CA ASN A 681 38.13 -19.64 -28.38
C ASN A 681 38.73 -18.30 -27.92
N GLY A 682 38.72 -17.27 -28.77
CA GLY A 682 39.45 -16.01 -28.53
C GLY A 682 39.19 -15.33 -27.17
N ARG A 683 40.13 -14.48 -26.76
CA ARG A 683 40.22 -13.84 -25.42
C ARG A 683 38.94 -13.14 -24.93
N TYR A 684 38.10 -12.62 -25.81
CA TYR A 684 36.89 -11.88 -25.44
C TYR A 684 35.62 -12.56 -25.97
N SER A 685 34.57 -12.57 -25.16
CA SER A 685 33.25 -13.06 -25.56
C SER A 685 32.11 -12.22 -24.97
N PHE A 686 30.93 -12.23 -25.57
CA PHE A 686 29.75 -11.62 -24.97
C PHE A 686 29.47 -12.16 -23.55
N ALA A 687 29.10 -11.28 -22.63
CA ALA A 687 28.70 -11.65 -21.28
C ALA A 687 27.31 -12.31 -21.23
N SER A 688 26.52 -12.13 -22.28
CA SER A 688 25.16 -12.66 -22.46
C SER A 688 24.99 -13.11 -23.91
N LEU A 689 24.57 -14.37 -24.12
CA LEU A 689 24.18 -14.86 -25.44
C LEU A 689 22.94 -14.13 -25.97
N GLY A 690 22.09 -13.60 -25.08
CA GLY A 690 20.96 -12.74 -25.45
C GLY A 690 21.42 -11.47 -26.17
N MET A 691 22.46 -10.81 -25.64
CA MET A 691 23.05 -9.63 -26.30
C MET A 691 23.71 -10.01 -27.64
N GLU A 692 24.44 -11.14 -27.69
CA GLU A 692 25.06 -11.63 -28.92
C GLU A 692 24.01 -11.85 -30.03
N GLN A 693 22.91 -12.54 -29.71
CA GLN A 693 21.83 -12.79 -30.65
C GLN A 693 21.07 -11.52 -31.04
N TRP A 694 20.88 -10.60 -30.10
CA TRP A 694 20.29 -9.31 -30.40
C TRP A 694 21.13 -8.53 -31.41
N VAL A 695 22.46 -8.48 -31.25
CA VAL A 695 23.37 -7.83 -32.22
C VAL A 695 23.26 -8.49 -33.61
N ILE A 696 23.23 -9.82 -33.67
CA ILE A 696 23.05 -10.56 -34.93
C ILE A 696 21.73 -10.18 -35.60
N GLN A 697 20.63 -10.14 -34.85
CA GLN A 697 19.32 -9.75 -35.35
C GLN A 697 19.30 -8.29 -35.81
N GLU A 698 19.89 -7.38 -35.05
CA GLU A 698 19.96 -5.95 -35.39
C GLU A 698 20.65 -5.74 -36.74
N ILE A 699 21.76 -6.45 -36.99
CA ILE A 699 22.45 -6.45 -38.29
C ILE A 699 21.53 -6.98 -39.40
N GLN A 700 20.83 -8.09 -39.14
CA GLN A 700 19.93 -8.71 -40.10
C GLN A 700 18.68 -7.89 -40.41
N THR A 701 18.22 -7.03 -39.50
CA THR A 701 16.98 -6.25 -39.70
C THR A 701 17.23 -4.79 -40.11
N SER A 702 18.43 -4.24 -39.89
CA SER A 702 18.77 -2.85 -40.19
C SER A 702 18.69 -2.48 -41.68
N ASP A 703 18.49 -1.19 -41.97
CA ASP A 703 18.44 -0.68 -43.35
C ASP A 703 19.83 -0.68 -44.03
N GLN A 704 19.84 -0.42 -45.35
CA GLN A 704 21.09 -0.40 -46.12
C GLN A 704 22.06 0.71 -45.68
N ALA A 705 21.57 1.83 -45.15
CA ALA A 705 22.41 2.95 -44.76
C ALA A 705 23.22 2.64 -43.48
N LEU A 706 22.57 2.06 -42.48
CA LEU A 706 23.23 1.59 -41.26
C LEU A 706 24.23 0.46 -41.55
N VAL A 707 23.86 -0.47 -42.43
CA VAL A 707 24.77 -1.54 -42.87
C VAL A 707 26.02 -0.95 -43.54
N GLN A 708 25.88 0.04 -44.44
CA GLN A 708 27.02 0.73 -45.05
C GLN A 708 27.89 1.49 -44.03
N LYS A 709 27.28 2.10 -43.01
CA LYS A 709 28.00 2.74 -41.91
C LYS A 709 28.87 1.71 -41.18
N TRP A 710 28.32 0.57 -40.79
CA TRP A 710 29.07 -0.48 -40.11
C TRP A 710 30.14 -1.08 -41.00
N GLN A 711 29.87 -1.28 -42.29
CA GLN A 711 30.90 -1.71 -43.24
C GLN A 711 32.10 -0.76 -43.27
N THR A 712 31.83 0.54 -43.30
CA THR A 712 32.89 1.57 -43.28
C THR A 712 33.70 1.52 -41.97
N ILE A 713 33.03 1.32 -40.83
CA ILE A 713 33.69 1.16 -39.53
C ILE A 713 34.59 -0.07 -39.52
N LEU A 714 34.06 -1.24 -39.94
CA LEU A 714 34.79 -2.49 -39.98
C LEU A 714 36.04 -2.36 -40.86
N LEU A 715 35.93 -1.76 -42.05
CA LEU A 715 37.08 -1.52 -42.93
C LEU A 715 38.17 -0.67 -42.26
N LYS A 716 37.80 0.34 -41.46
CA LYS A 716 38.75 1.15 -40.68
C LYS A 716 39.41 0.37 -39.54
N LEU A 717 38.68 -0.52 -38.88
CA LEU A 717 39.25 -1.38 -37.82
C LEU A 717 40.23 -2.41 -38.38
N MET A 718 40.04 -2.83 -39.63
CA MET A 718 40.87 -3.84 -40.29
C MET A 718 42.09 -3.27 -41.01
N ASN A 719 42.03 -2.00 -41.43
CA ASN A 719 43.13 -1.25 -42.04
C ASN A 719 43.34 0.10 -41.29
N PRO A 720 43.93 0.06 -40.08
CA PRO A 720 44.07 1.23 -39.21
C PRO A 720 45.00 2.32 -39.75
#